data_AF-A0A7Y3NP61-F1
#
_entry.id   AF-A0A7Y3NP61-F1
#
_cell.length_a   1.000
_cell.length_b   1.000
_cell.length_c   1.000
_cell.angle_alpha   90.00
_cell.angle_beta   90.00
_cell.angle_gamma   90.00
#
_symmetry.space_group_name_H-M   'P 1'
#
loop_
_entity.id
_entity.type
_entity.pdbx_description
1 polymer ?
#
loop_
_entity_poly.entity_id
_entity_poly.type
_entity_poly.pdbx_seq_one_letter_code
_entity_poly.pdbx_strand_id
1 'polypeptide(L)'
;MLSVAGVRSASGAANYFAKDDYYTVEGSSEISLWAGEGSEDLGLSGEVSKDAFEGVLNGILPSGEAVAQVENRRAGYDLTFSMPKSASIMAYVAGDKRVLEANMAAVKQTMAWVEKNLAEGRRDIEGRKVPVQTGNLVYALFQHDTSRALDPQAHIHAVIANLTRMPDGKWQALHADKLWSHNSIIGSIYHAFLRAGLERIGYQVELKGKHGTFEISGVPKAVIGEFSQRREEILDHATRLGIKSPEGLREITKRSRDPKLDVEDRAALKQGWIDQAAAHGFDGKDLRAAAEARAGLAAPESALERGYRAIVDAVDGARQTLGALLRPQDPLVDNALARAVKSPGEARAQLAVASAVRMLSEREAAWPVNLLSKTALDLGLKGVTVDMIEKRIDRLVQNRQLIPGVATAADRTGRMGTTQEALRTEEKILGAVEEGKGKAEPIVAAADAPQRLQEAVALPLNPGQLAAATMILSSTDRTVSVQGVAGAGKSTMLQAVARVAEAEGRSITGLAFQNKMVADLGEGAGIKAQTIASFVLANERFITERDTPRYDAAREKLAGTMLLVDETSMVSSNDMLKLHQITAALGVDKLVLVGDRQQLSSIDAGKAFAMIQVGGGTVARMDQNIRQRTDQLRTVAALANIGKAGAAMKVLGERVVEAADPAAAAADMWLGLDPQEREATAVFASGRDARAIINQRIQDGLIAEGSVKGEAIHLTVYERVNTTREELRYASTYWPGQTLEVGRGGAQDVGIKAGRYDVLKVHANGKVELSDGRRRIRFDPQKLSPTEQRDRLQLSEKKDLQLREGDRIRWTANDKERGMLNAALARVVGVDADGVKVETADKALVTLGLGDPMLSRLDLAYSLNMHMAQGITTDKAIGVMSSFERFLSNQRLFNVLVTRVRDALTMVVDDKEKLGRQLDMNPGDKTSSLETLGRLDIDGKKGPGAQTLEKFDPGPIDGIDLSDLPPIPTDLPPLPDGAAPMPAAKAPPAPSDLKPDRGDPLPPLPERSLGLDL
;
A
#
# COMPACT_ATOMS: atom_id res chain seq x y z
N MET A 1 -10.84 0.82 -19.11
CA MET A 1 -9.61 1.55 -18.73
C MET A 1 -9.88 3.04 -18.94
N LEU A 2 -9.25 3.93 -18.18
CA LEU A 2 -9.24 5.36 -18.48
C LEU A 2 -7.84 5.77 -18.90
N SER A 3 -7.73 6.55 -19.97
CA SER A 3 -6.51 7.28 -20.30
C SER A 3 -6.79 8.79 -20.33
N VAL A 4 -5.77 9.58 -19.98
CA VAL A 4 -5.85 11.05 -19.96
C VAL A 4 -4.78 11.58 -20.91
N ALA A 5 -5.18 12.46 -21.82
CA ALA A 5 -4.29 13.11 -22.78
C ALA A 5 -4.49 14.63 -22.79
N GLY A 6 -3.47 15.38 -23.24
CA GLY A 6 -3.63 16.80 -23.59
C GLY A 6 -3.93 16.93 -25.07
N VAL A 7 -4.97 17.71 -25.42
CA VAL A 7 -5.30 18.01 -26.81
C VAL A 7 -4.20 18.89 -27.40
N ARG A 8 -3.61 18.45 -28.53
CA ARG A 8 -2.44 19.09 -29.16
C ARG A 8 -2.79 20.37 -29.93
N SER A 9 -3.90 20.37 -30.67
CA SER A 9 -4.44 21.53 -31.38
C SER A 9 -5.96 21.37 -31.51
N ALA A 10 -6.68 22.50 -31.55
CA ALA A 10 -8.14 22.49 -31.71
C ALA A 10 -8.52 21.92 -33.08
N SER A 11 -7.95 22.46 -34.16
CA SER A 11 -8.10 21.97 -35.53
C SER A 11 -7.73 20.50 -35.69
N GLY A 12 -6.68 20.02 -35.00
CA GLY A 12 -6.27 18.62 -35.05
C GLY A 12 -7.27 17.68 -34.39
N ALA A 13 -7.94 18.11 -33.31
CA ALA A 13 -9.00 17.35 -32.67
C ALA A 13 -10.31 17.43 -33.48
N ALA A 14 -10.72 18.63 -33.91
CA ALA A 14 -11.94 18.84 -34.69
C ALA A 14 -11.90 18.07 -36.02
N ASN A 15 -10.77 18.07 -36.74
CA ASN A 15 -10.60 17.24 -37.95
C ASN A 15 -10.37 15.75 -37.67
N TYR A 16 -10.11 15.34 -36.41
CA TYR A 16 -10.01 13.92 -36.05
C TYR A 16 -11.40 13.34 -35.78
N PHE A 17 -12.18 13.97 -34.89
CA PHE A 17 -13.53 13.50 -34.56
C PHE A 17 -14.51 13.72 -35.73
N ALA A 18 -14.49 14.89 -36.39
CA ALA A 18 -15.36 15.15 -37.55
C ALA A 18 -14.94 14.40 -38.84
N LYS A 19 -13.88 13.57 -38.81
CA LYS A 19 -13.51 12.70 -39.94
C LYS A 19 -14.30 11.39 -39.92
N ASP A 20 -14.57 10.85 -38.74
CA ASP A 20 -15.38 9.64 -38.59
C ASP A 20 -16.90 9.99 -38.67
N ASP A 21 -17.33 11.22 -38.29
CA ASP A 21 -18.70 11.75 -38.54
C ASP A 21 -19.08 11.77 -40.04
N TYR A 22 -18.13 12.02 -40.95
CA TYR A 22 -18.43 12.28 -42.37
C TYR A 22 -18.84 11.05 -43.20
N TYR A 23 -18.93 9.87 -42.58
CA TYR A 23 -19.31 8.60 -43.22
C TYR A 23 -20.69 8.10 -42.73
N THR A 24 -21.71 8.96 -42.81
CA THR A 24 -23.11 8.61 -42.52
C THR A 24 -23.73 7.74 -43.62
N VAL A 25 -23.42 6.44 -43.61
CA VAL A 25 -24.30 5.39 -44.15
C VAL A 25 -25.17 4.87 -43.00
N GLU A 26 -26.45 4.62 -43.24
CA GLU A 26 -27.42 4.22 -42.21
C GLU A 26 -26.96 2.99 -41.41
N GLY A 27 -26.37 3.21 -40.22
CA GLY A 27 -25.82 2.15 -39.38
C GLY A 27 -24.47 2.45 -38.71
N SER A 28 -23.79 3.55 -39.05
CA SER A 28 -22.71 4.08 -38.20
C SER A 28 -23.28 4.55 -36.85
N SER A 29 -22.55 4.27 -35.76
CA SER A 29 -23.05 4.40 -34.38
C SER A 29 -22.20 5.36 -33.54
N GLU A 30 -21.75 6.44 -34.18
CA GLU A 30 -20.94 7.47 -33.54
C GLU A 30 -21.86 8.58 -33.07
N ILE A 31 -22.01 8.68 -31.75
CA ILE A 31 -22.85 9.70 -31.12
C ILE A 31 -21.88 10.78 -30.62
N SER A 32 -21.89 11.93 -31.28
CA SER A 32 -21.30 13.16 -30.76
C SER A 32 -22.36 13.88 -29.91
N LEU A 33 -22.00 14.33 -28.70
CA LEU A 33 -22.91 15.15 -27.88
C LEU A 33 -22.19 16.12 -26.93
N TRP A 34 -22.73 17.33 -26.80
CA TRP A 34 -22.36 18.29 -25.76
C TRP A 34 -22.92 17.88 -24.39
N ALA A 35 -22.13 18.05 -23.34
CA ALA A 35 -22.54 17.76 -21.96
C ALA A 35 -21.75 18.59 -20.94
N GLY A 36 -22.25 18.61 -19.71
CA GLY A 36 -21.71 19.36 -18.58
C GLY A 36 -22.43 20.68 -18.37
N GLU A 37 -22.57 21.07 -17.11
CA GLU A 37 -23.20 22.32 -16.67
C GLU A 37 -22.59 23.53 -17.40
N GLY A 38 -21.27 23.50 -17.65
CA GLY A 38 -20.56 24.56 -18.39
C GLY A 38 -20.90 24.62 -19.88
N SER A 39 -21.28 23.51 -20.50
CA SER A 39 -21.79 23.50 -21.88
C SER A 39 -23.21 24.10 -21.92
N GLU A 40 -24.06 23.73 -20.96
CA GLU A 40 -25.44 24.25 -20.85
C GLU A 40 -25.46 25.77 -20.56
N ASP A 41 -24.57 26.26 -19.71
CA ASP A 41 -24.31 27.69 -19.43
C ASP A 41 -23.91 28.50 -20.69
N LEU A 42 -23.40 27.83 -21.73
CA LEU A 42 -23.03 28.41 -23.03
C LEU A 42 -24.08 28.13 -24.14
N GLY A 43 -25.20 27.47 -23.81
CA GLY A 43 -26.22 27.05 -24.77
C GLY A 43 -25.80 25.87 -25.66
N LEU A 44 -24.68 25.21 -25.36
CA LEU A 44 -24.16 24.07 -26.11
C LEU A 44 -24.86 22.78 -25.66
N SER A 45 -25.73 22.27 -26.52
CA SER A 45 -26.54 21.08 -26.26
C SER A 45 -26.77 20.30 -27.57
N GLY A 46 -27.11 19.01 -27.46
CA GLY A 46 -27.30 18.14 -28.62
C GLY A 46 -25.97 17.78 -29.31
N GLU A 47 -26.03 17.63 -30.64
CA GLU A 47 -24.95 17.16 -31.51
C GLU A 47 -23.78 18.17 -31.61
N VAL A 48 -22.56 17.68 -31.83
CA VAL A 48 -21.34 18.50 -31.74
C VAL A 48 -20.89 18.98 -33.11
N SER A 49 -21.39 20.15 -33.54
CA SER A 49 -20.92 20.76 -34.79
C SER A 49 -19.41 21.09 -34.71
N LYS A 50 -18.69 20.76 -35.78
CA LYS A 50 -17.22 20.93 -35.90
C LYS A 50 -16.74 22.33 -35.55
N ASP A 51 -17.39 23.36 -36.08
CA ASP A 51 -16.94 24.75 -35.96
C ASP A 51 -17.13 25.28 -34.53
N ALA A 52 -18.24 24.93 -33.87
CA ALA A 52 -18.45 25.25 -32.45
C ALA A 52 -17.43 24.53 -31.56
N PHE A 53 -17.14 23.26 -31.85
CA PHE A 53 -16.15 22.48 -31.12
C PHE A 53 -14.73 23.02 -31.30
N GLU A 54 -14.34 23.39 -32.51
CA GLU A 54 -13.03 24.02 -32.77
C GLU A 54 -12.93 25.41 -32.12
N GLY A 55 -14.00 26.23 -32.17
CA GLY A 55 -14.07 27.53 -31.49
C GLY A 55 -13.87 27.39 -29.98
N VAL A 56 -14.66 26.52 -29.33
CA VAL A 56 -14.59 26.23 -27.89
C VAL A 56 -13.21 25.69 -27.49
N LEU A 57 -12.62 24.78 -28.28
CA LEU A 57 -11.26 24.30 -28.06
C LEU A 57 -10.19 25.40 -28.24
N ASN A 58 -10.40 26.35 -29.15
CA ASN A 58 -9.56 27.55 -29.29
C ASN A 58 -9.81 28.59 -28.17
N GLY A 59 -10.82 28.40 -27.31
CA GLY A 59 -11.16 29.32 -26.23
C GLY A 59 -12.04 30.49 -26.68
N ILE A 60 -12.78 30.31 -27.77
CA ILE A 60 -13.79 31.25 -28.25
C ILE A 60 -15.16 30.72 -27.79
N LEU A 61 -15.90 31.51 -27.03
CA LEU A 61 -17.24 31.17 -26.58
C LEU A 61 -18.25 31.32 -27.74
N PRO A 62 -19.44 30.69 -27.68
CA PRO A 62 -20.49 30.90 -28.69
C PRO A 62 -20.96 32.36 -28.86
N SER A 63 -20.67 33.23 -27.89
CA SER A 63 -20.86 34.69 -27.95
C SER A 63 -19.84 35.43 -28.82
N GLY A 64 -18.77 34.75 -29.27
CA GLY A 64 -17.61 35.34 -29.93
C GLY A 64 -16.53 35.87 -28.97
N GLU A 65 -16.73 35.79 -27.65
CA GLU A 65 -15.74 36.22 -26.65
C GLU A 65 -14.53 35.27 -26.61
N ALA A 66 -13.31 35.83 -26.66
CA ALA A 66 -12.07 35.06 -26.68
C ALA A 66 -11.38 35.03 -25.30
N VAL A 67 -11.39 33.86 -24.66
CA VAL A 67 -10.98 33.63 -23.27
C VAL A 67 -9.50 33.22 -23.17
N ALA A 68 -8.73 33.96 -22.37
CA ALA A 68 -7.37 33.64 -21.97
C ALA A 68 -6.41 33.31 -23.14
N GLN A 69 -6.45 34.11 -24.19
CA GLN A 69 -5.62 33.96 -25.39
C GLN A 69 -4.14 34.27 -25.08
N VAL A 70 -3.39 33.21 -24.75
CA VAL A 70 -1.95 33.25 -24.48
C VAL A 70 -1.19 32.33 -25.42
N GLU A 71 0.06 32.69 -25.73
CA GLU A 71 0.93 31.85 -26.54
C GLU A 71 1.08 30.45 -25.91
N ASN A 72 1.03 29.40 -26.74
CA ASN A 72 1.02 28.00 -26.30
C ASN A 72 -0.16 27.61 -25.36
N ARG A 73 -1.31 28.32 -25.42
CA ARG A 73 -2.56 27.88 -24.76
C ARG A 73 -2.89 26.43 -25.15
N ARG A 74 -3.01 25.55 -24.14
CA ARG A 74 -3.53 24.19 -24.34
C ARG A 74 -5.01 24.26 -24.69
N ALA A 75 -5.41 23.60 -25.77
CA ALA A 75 -6.80 23.61 -26.24
C ALA A 75 -7.77 22.90 -25.27
N GLY A 76 -7.37 21.75 -24.74
CA GLY A 76 -8.20 20.93 -23.86
C GLY A 76 -7.50 19.66 -23.36
N TYR A 77 -8.31 18.76 -22.79
CA TYR A 77 -7.92 17.47 -22.23
C TYR A 77 -8.89 16.39 -22.71
N ASP A 78 -8.38 15.22 -23.05
CA ASP A 78 -9.18 14.06 -23.50
C ASP A 78 -9.13 12.99 -22.40
N LEU A 79 -10.31 12.61 -21.90
CA LEU A 79 -10.52 11.48 -20.99
C LEU A 79 -11.15 10.34 -21.80
N THR A 80 -10.33 9.39 -22.24
CA THR A 80 -10.79 8.28 -23.06
C THR A 80 -11.22 7.09 -22.19
N PHE A 81 -12.53 6.86 -22.11
CA PHE A 81 -13.15 5.77 -21.36
C PHE A 81 -13.27 4.52 -22.24
N SER A 82 -12.30 3.60 -22.14
CA SER A 82 -12.31 2.32 -22.87
C SER A 82 -13.09 1.25 -22.11
N MET A 83 -14.10 0.66 -22.76
CA MET A 83 -14.91 -0.43 -22.21
C MET A 83 -14.08 -1.74 -22.10
N PRO A 84 -14.39 -2.67 -21.16
CA PRO A 84 -13.76 -3.99 -21.14
C PRO A 84 -13.92 -4.76 -22.46
N LYS A 85 -13.03 -5.72 -22.70
CA LYS A 85 -12.96 -6.41 -24.00
C LYS A 85 -14.16 -7.33 -24.18
N SER A 86 -14.52 -8.11 -23.16
CA SER A 86 -15.72 -8.95 -23.14
C SER A 86 -17.01 -8.15 -23.40
N ALA A 87 -17.13 -6.96 -22.81
CA ALA A 87 -18.27 -6.07 -23.06
C ALA A 87 -18.27 -5.53 -24.50
N SER A 88 -17.11 -5.17 -25.06
CA SER A 88 -16.99 -4.76 -26.47
C SER A 88 -17.38 -5.90 -27.43
N ILE A 89 -17.02 -7.14 -27.10
CA ILE A 89 -17.46 -8.35 -27.81
C ILE A 89 -19.00 -8.50 -27.71
N MET A 90 -19.59 -8.39 -26.52
CA MET A 90 -21.06 -8.49 -26.37
C MET A 90 -21.82 -7.38 -27.12
N ALA A 91 -21.25 -6.17 -27.21
CA ALA A 91 -21.84 -5.06 -27.94
C ALA A 91 -21.83 -5.27 -29.46
N TYR A 92 -20.70 -5.72 -30.05
CA TYR A 92 -20.52 -5.76 -31.50
C TYR A 92 -20.62 -7.15 -32.14
N VAL A 93 -20.18 -8.23 -31.47
CA VAL A 93 -20.30 -9.61 -31.97
C VAL A 93 -21.69 -10.17 -31.66
N ALA A 94 -22.15 -10.06 -30.42
CA ALA A 94 -23.51 -10.50 -30.03
C ALA A 94 -24.61 -9.45 -30.28
N GLY A 95 -24.21 -8.26 -30.80
CA GLY A 95 -25.12 -7.19 -31.21
C GLY A 95 -25.97 -6.57 -30.10
N ASP A 96 -25.57 -6.67 -28.83
CA ASP A 96 -26.36 -6.16 -27.70
C ASP A 96 -26.14 -4.65 -27.48
N LYS A 97 -26.92 -3.83 -28.19
CA LYS A 97 -26.87 -2.36 -28.11
C LYS A 97 -27.06 -1.81 -26.68
N ARG A 98 -27.74 -2.54 -25.79
CA ARG A 98 -27.94 -2.16 -24.38
C ARG A 98 -26.63 -2.01 -23.62
N VAL A 99 -25.57 -2.72 -24.06
CA VAL A 99 -24.20 -2.61 -23.51
C VAL A 99 -23.60 -1.24 -23.83
N LEU A 100 -23.84 -0.69 -25.03
CA LEU A 100 -23.38 0.64 -25.44
C LEU A 100 -24.15 1.74 -24.69
N GLU A 101 -25.46 1.58 -24.53
CA GLU A 101 -26.30 2.47 -23.71
C GLU A 101 -25.82 2.52 -22.25
N ALA A 102 -25.53 1.35 -21.66
CA ALA A 102 -24.95 1.26 -20.31
C ALA A 102 -23.56 1.92 -20.21
N ASN A 103 -22.74 1.84 -21.26
CA ASN A 103 -21.45 2.51 -21.33
C ASN A 103 -21.56 4.03 -21.41
N MET A 104 -22.39 4.56 -22.31
CA MET A 104 -22.66 5.99 -22.42
C MET A 104 -23.25 6.56 -21.12
N ALA A 105 -24.19 5.84 -20.49
CA ALA A 105 -24.72 6.21 -19.18
C ALA A 105 -23.63 6.22 -18.09
N ALA A 106 -22.73 5.25 -18.07
CA ALA A 106 -21.62 5.19 -17.10
C ALA A 106 -20.62 6.34 -17.28
N VAL A 107 -20.30 6.71 -18.52
CA VAL A 107 -19.44 7.87 -18.81
C VAL A 107 -20.11 9.18 -18.39
N LYS A 108 -21.40 9.38 -18.70
CA LYS A 108 -22.15 10.59 -18.25
C LYS A 108 -22.18 10.73 -16.73
N GLN A 109 -22.51 9.66 -15.99
CA GLN A 109 -22.48 9.66 -14.52
C GLN A 109 -21.07 9.93 -13.95
N THR A 110 -20.02 9.40 -14.60
CA THR A 110 -18.64 9.64 -14.18
C THR A 110 -18.20 11.08 -14.45
N MET A 111 -18.56 11.64 -15.61
CA MET A 111 -18.22 13.01 -15.97
C MET A 111 -18.93 14.05 -15.10
N ALA A 112 -20.20 13.84 -14.74
CA ALA A 112 -20.89 14.67 -13.75
C ALA A 112 -20.18 14.66 -12.38
N TRP A 113 -19.64 13.51 -11.96
CA TRP A 113 -18.81 13.44 -10.74
C TRP A 113 -17.47 14.19 -10.88
N VAL A 114 -16.81 14.08 -12.05
CA VAL A 114 -15.57 14.81 -12.36
C VAL A 114 -15.81 16.32 -12.37
N GLU A 115 -16.88 16.78 -12.99
CA GLU A 115 -17.30 18.17 -13.04
C GLU A 115 -17.57 18.73 -11.64
N LYS A 116 -18.47 18.07 -10.88
CA LYS A 116 -18.81 18.43 -9.49
C LYS A 116 -17.58 18.58 -8.59
N ASN A 117 -16.63 17.63 -8.65
CA ASN A 117 -15.59 17.49 -7.62
C ASN A 117 -14.17 17.93 -8.05
N LEU A 118 -13.86 17.92 -9.36
CA LEU A 118 -12.51 18.14 -9.89
C LEU A 118 -12.38 19.36 -10.81
N ALA A 119 -13.47 20.02 -11.19
CA ALA A 119 -13.42 21.26 -11.96
C ALA A 119 -12.91 22.41 -11.08
N GLU A 120 -11.77 22.99 -11.48
CA GLU A 120 -11.15 24.12 -10.79
C GLU A 120 -10.66 25.19 -11.77
N GLY A 121 -10.88 26.45 -11.42
CA GLY A 121 -10.12 27.58 -11.95
C GLY A 121 -8.95 27.94 -11.02
N ARG A 122 -8.29 29.06 -11.30
CA ARG A 122 -7.32 29.68 -10.37
C ARG A 122 -7.67 31.15 -10.14
N ARG A 123 -7.52 31.63 -8.91
CA ARG A 123 -7.66 33.06 -8.58
C ARG A 123 -6.35 33.55 -7.99
N ASP A 124 -5.96 34.77 -8.33
CA ASP A 124 -4.85 35.43 -7.62
C ASP A 124 -5.34 35.96 -6.28
N ILE A 125 -4.61 35.62 -5.22
CA ILE A 125 -4.83 36.07 -3.85
C ILE A 125 -3.45 36.41 -3.29
N GLU A 126 -3.20 37.69 -3.02
CA GLU A 126 -1.93 38.19 -2.46
C GLU A 126 -0.68 37.79 -3.28
N GLY A 127 -0.79 37.77 -4.61
CA GLY A 127 0.30 37.37 -5.52
C GLY A 127 0.47 35.85 -5.64
N ARG A 128 -0.46 35.06 -5.09
CA ARG A 128 -0.44 33.59 -5.13
C ARG A 128 -1.64 33.09 -5.93
N LYS A 129 -1.38 32.21 -6.90
CA LYS A 129 -2.44 31.57 -7.70
C LYS A 129 -3.02 30.38 -6.93
N VAL A 130 -4.16 30.60 -6.29
CA VAL A 130 -4.87 29.60 -5.48
C VAL A 130 -5.91 28.88 -6.36
N PRO A 131 -6.03 27.54 -6.32
CA PRO A 131 -7.10 26.82 -7.01
C PRO A 131 -8.45 27.13 -6.39
N VAL A 132 -9.49 27.23 -7.22
CA VAL A 132 -10.87 27.49 -6.78
C VAL A 132 -11.80 26.54 -7.51
N GLN A 133 -12.56 25.74 -6.77
CA GLN A 133 -13.54 24.81 -7.32
C GLN A 133 -14.66 25.59 -8.03
N THR A 134 -14.95 25.21 -9.27
CA THR A 134 -15.92 25.87 -10.14
C THR A 134 -17.18 25.03 -10.36
N GLY A 135 -17.06 23.70 -10.28
CA GLY A 135 -18.19 22.77 -10.41
C GLY A 135 -18.80 22.69 -11.81
N ASN A 136 -18.14 23.24 -12.84
CA ASN A 136 -18.61 23.25 -14.22
C ASN A 136 -17.46 23.02 -15.21
N LEU A 137 -17.75 22.31 -16.31
CA LEU A 137 -16.86 21.98 -17.42
C LEU A 137 -17.61 22.14 -18.75
N VAL A 138 -16.88 22.56 -19.79
CA VAL A 138 -17.37 22.49 -21.18
C VAL A 138 -16.77 21.26 -21.82
N TYR A 139 -17.56 20.26 -22.20
CA TYR A 139 -17.05 19.04 -22.82
C TYR A 139 -17.99 18.40 -23.84
N ALA A 140 -17.37 17.70 -24.80
CA ALA A 140 -18.06 16.85 -25.78
C ALA A 140 -17.74 15.38 -25.51
N LEU A 141 -18.70 14.49 -25.75
CA LEU A 141 -18.50 13.04 -25.79
C LEU A 141 -18.56 12.56 -27.25
N PHE A 142 -17.57 11.77 -27.68
CA PHE A 142 -17.56 11.08 -28.97
C PHE A 142 -17.42 9.57 -28.74
N GLN A 143 -18.31 8.77 -29.33
CA GLN A 143 -18.30 7.31 -29.18
C GLN A 143 -17.69 6.61 -30.42
N HIS A 144 -16.59 5.89 -30.21
CA HIS A 144 -15.91 5.09 -31.24
C HIS A 144 -16.06 3.58 -30.97
N ASP A 145 -15.95 2.77 -32.03
CA ASP A 145 -16.15 1.31 -32.03
C ASP A 145 -14.86 0.47 -32.14
N THR A 146 -13.76 1.05 -32.62
CA THR A 146 -12.61 0.34 -33.20
C THR A 146 -11.28 0.57 -32.47
N SER A 147 -10.49 -0.49 -32.32
CA SER A 147 -9.08 -0.43 -31.91
C SER A 147 -8.18 0.14 -33.03
N ARG A 148 -6.92 0.44 -32.70
CA ARG A 148 -5.89 0.78 -33.70
C ARG A 148 -5.53 -0.40 -34.61
N ALA A 149 -5.62 -1.62 -34.09
CA ALA A 149 -5.50 -2.87 -34.85
C ALA A 149 -6.86 -3.37 -35.36
N LEU A 150 -7.88 -2.50 -35.40
CA LEU A 150 -9.24 -2.78 -35.84
C LEU A 150 -10.01 -3.86 -35.04
N ASP A 151 -9.55 -4.26 -33.85
CA ASP A 151 -10.35 -5.05 -32.89
C ASP A 151 -11.66 -4.34 -32.49
N PRO A 152 -12.71 -5.08 -32.08
CA PRO A 152 -13.88 -4.50 -31.41
C PRO A 152 -13.47 -3.87 -30.07
N GLN A 153 -13.60 -2.55 -29.96
CA GLN A 153 -13.18 -1.79 -28.78
C GLN A 153 -14.05 -0.54 -28.61
N ALA A 154 -15.20 -0.70 -27.94
CA ALA A 154 -16.01 0.46 -27.60
C ALA A 154 -15.22 1.39 -26.67
N HIS A 155 -15.16 2.67 -27.02
CA HIS A 155 -14.58 3.70 -26.18
C HIS A 155 -15.25 5.05 -26.41
N ILE A 156 -15.26 5.89 -25.38
CA ILE A 156 -15.82 7.24 -25.46
C ILE A 156 -14.72 8.24 -25.10
N HIS A 157 -14.45 9.18 -26.00
CA HIS A 157 -13.59 10.33 -25.73
C HIS A 157 -14.42 11.44 -25.09
N ALA A 158 -14.16 11.75 -23.83
CA ALA A 158 -14.67 12.96 -23.18
C ALA A 158 -13.65 14.09 -23.35
N VAL A 159 -13.86 14.93 -24.37
CA VAL A 159 -12.96 16.04 -24.69
C VAL A 159 -13.42 17.29 -23.95
N ILE A 160 -12.71 17.60 -22.87
CA ILE A 160 -12.91 18.75 -22.00
C ILE A 160 -12.13 19.94 -22.57
N ALA A 161 -12.83 21.04 -22.87
CA ALA A 161 -12.18 22.28 -23.27
C ALA A 161 -11.37 22.87 -22.11
N ASN A 162 -10.30 23.62 -22.43
CA ASN A 162 -9.57 24.36 -21.42
C ASN A 162 -10.30 25.68 -21.05
N LEU A 163 -11.51 25.51 -20.50
CA LEU A 163 -12.47 26.54 -20.11
C LEU A 163 -13.26 26.09 -18.88
N THR A 164 -13.48 27.00 -17.94
CA THR A 164 -14.41 26.85 -16.82
C THR A 164 -14.87 28.23 -16.32
N ARG A 165 -16.08 28.31 -15.78
CA ARG A 165 -16.70 29.54 -15.27
C ARG A 165 -16.45 29.68 -13.78
N MET A 166 -15.92 30.83 -13.37
CA MET A 166 -15.59 31.14 -11.98
C MET A 166 -16.81 31.59 -11.17
N PRO A 167 -16.76 31.53 -9.82
CA PRO A 167 -17.82 32.04 -8.95
C PRO A 167 -18.12 33.55 -9.07
N ASP A 168 -17.28 34.33 -9.76
CA ASP A 168 -17.55 35.72 -10.13
C ASP A 168 -18.19 35.87 -11.53
N GLY A 169 -18.64 34.75 -12.11
CA GLY A 169 -19.33 34.65 -13.39
C GLY A 169 -18.43 34.59 -14.63
N LYS A 170 -17.11 34.83 -14.50
CA LYS A 170 -16.17 34.95 -15.63
C LYS A 170 -15.63 33.61 -16.13
N TRP A 171 -15.40 33.52 -17.42
CA TRP A 171 -14.72 32.36 -18.04
C TRP A 171 -13.20 32.49 -17.98
N GLN A 172 -12.51 31.39 -17.69
CA GLN A 172 -11.04 31.31 -17.77
C GLN A 172 -10.54 29.88 -18.02
N ALA A 173 -9.22 29.71 -18.14
CA ALA A 173 -8.57 28.42 -18.33
C ALA A 173 -8.70 27.50 -17.10
N LEU A 174 -8.91 26.21 -17.35
CA LEU A 174 -9.07 25.14 -16.37
C LEU A 174 -7.73 24.84 -15.65
N HIS A 175 -7.80 24.46 -14.38
CA HIS A 175 -6.68 23.91 -13.61
C HIS A 175 -6.81 22.38 -13.48
N ALA A 176 -6.35 21.68 -14.51
CA ALA A 176 -6.58 20.24 -14.67
C ALA A 176 -5.71 19.32 -13.79
N ASP A 177 -4.92 19.83 -12.85
CA ASP A 177 -3.99 19.04 -12.03
C ASP A 177 -4.72 17.97 -11.19
N LYS A 178 -5.97 18.24 -10.81
CA LYS A 178 -6.88 17.24 -10.23
C LYS A 178 -7.20 16.10 -11.20
N LEU A 179 -7.51 16.37 -12.49
CA LEU A 179 -7.82 15.33 -13.48
C LEU A 179 -6.66 14.32 -13.64
N TRP A 180 -5.42 14.82 -13.66
CA TRP A 180 -4.23 13.96 -13.78
C TRP A 180 -3.92 13.16 -12.52
N SER A 181 -4.06 13.77 -11.34
CA SER A 181 -3.84 13.09 -10.06
C SER A 181 -4.95 12.08 -9.71
N HIS A 182 -6.18 12.34 -10.13
CA HIS A 182 -7.36 11.54 -9.81
C HIS A 182 -7.73 10.47 -10.87
N ASN A 183 -6.99 10.35 -11.97
CA ASN A 183 -7.24 9.36 -13.04
C ASN A 183 -7.63 7.95 -12.51
N SER A 184 -6.93 7.45 -11.48
CA SER A 184 -7.23 6.13 -10.91
C SER A 184 -8.59 6.01 -10.20
N ILE A 185 -9.10 7.07 -9.55
CA ILE A 185 -10.45 7.05 -8.97
C ILE A 185 -11.51 7.27 -10.05
N ILE A 186 -11.29 8.16 -11.02
CA ILE A 186 -12.22 8.37 -12.14
C ILE A 186 -12.44 7.04 -12.90
N GLY A 187 -11.37 6.26 -13.12
CA GLY A 187 -11.45 4.92 -13.67
C GLY A 187 -12.25 3.94 -12.81
N SER A 188 -12.04 3.92 -11.48
CA SER A 188 -12.82 3.08 -10.54
C SER A 188 -14.31 3.45 -10.50
N ILE A 189 -14.64 4.75 -10.60
CA ILE A 189 -16.02 5.26 -10.66
C ILE A 189 -16.71 4.81 -11.95
N TYR A 190 -16.06 5.01 -13.10
CA TYR A 190 -16.55 4.55 -14.40
C TYR A 190 -16.82 3.04 -14.41
N HIS A 191 -15.87 2.23 -13.92
CA HIS A 191 -16.08 0.78 -13.84
C HIS A 191 -17.18 0.40 -12.87
N ALA A 192 -17.37 1.11 -11.75
CA ALA A 192 -18.49 0.87 -10.85
C ALA A 192 -19.86 1.17 -11.49
N PHE A 193 -20.02 2.32 -12.15
CA PHE A 193 -21.25 2.65 -12.88
C PHE A 193 -21.50 1.69 -14.05
N LEU A 194 -20.46 1.29 -14.79
CA LEU A 194 -20.59 0.33 -15.88
C LEU A 194 -20.99 -1.06 -15.38
N ARG A 195 -20.36 -1.57 -14.31
CA ARG A 195 -20.80 -2.83 -13.65
C ARG A 195 -22.26 -2.75 -13.27
N ALA A 196 -22.68 -1.69 -12.56
CA ALA A 196 -24.07 -1.52 -12.14
C ALA A 196 -25.06 -1.40 -13.33
N GLY A 197 -24.62 -0.86 -14.47
CA GLY A 197 -25.38 -0.85 -15.72
C GLY A 197 -25.53 -2.25 -16.34
N LEU A 198 -24.42 -2.98 -16.50
CA LEU A 198 -24.39 -4.33 -17.06
C LEU A 198 -25.14 -5.34 -16.18
N GLU A 199 -25.00 -5.24 -14.86
CA GLU A 199 -25.75 -6.04 -13.89
C GLU A 199 -27.26 -5.79 -13.94
N ARG A 200 -27.69 -4.57 -14.31
CA ARG A 200 -29.10 -4.20 -14.48
C ARG A 200 -29.70 -4.79 -15.75
N ILE A 201 -28.94 -4.89 -16.84
CA ILE A 201 -29.33 -5.57 -18.08
C ILE A 201 -29.03 -7.08 -18.07
N GLY A 202 -28.75 -7.65 -16.89
CA GLY A 202 -28.71 -9.08 -16.63
C GLY A 202 -27.36 -9.78 -16.88
N TYR A 203 -26.28 -9.04 -17.12
CA TYR A 203 -24.94 -9.65 -17.18
C TYR A 203 -24.39 -9.97 -15.77
N GLN A 204 -23.48 -10.94 -15.74
CA GLN A 204 -22.65 -11.26 -14.57
C GLN A 204 -21.21 -10.85 -14.87
N VAL A 205 -20.46 -10.41 -13.86
CA VAL A 205 -19.12 -9.82 -14.02
C VAL A 205 -18.13 -10.40 -13.02
N GLU A 206 -16.90 -10.58 -13.46
CA GLU A 206 -15.75 -10.97 -12.65
C GLU A 206 -14.71 -9.86 -12.63
N LEU A 207 -14.26 -9.46 -11.43
CA LEU A 207 -13.14 -8.52 -11.29
C LEU A 207 -11.86 -9.12 -11.86
N LYS A 208 -11.11 -8.33 -12.63
CA LYS A 208 -9.83 -8.68 -13.27
C LYS A 208 -8.93 -7.43 -13.26
N GLY A 209 -7.84 -7.42 -12.49
CA GLY A 209 -6.86 -6.33 -12.49
C GLY A 209 -7.07 -5.26 -11.41
N LYS A 210 -6.82 -3.99 -11.75
CA LYS A 210 -6.75 -2.84 -10.82
C LYS A 210 -7.78 -1.76 -11.20
N HIS A 211 -8.19 -0.93 -10.25
CA HIS A 211 -9.15 0.18 -10.47
C HIS A 211 -10.54 -0.31 -10.89
N GLY A 212 -11.03 -1.35 -10.22
CA GLY A 212 -12.35 -1.93 -10.44
C GLY A 212 -12.57 -2.63 -11.80
N THR A 213 -11.53 -2.78 -12.62
CA THR A 213 -11.62 -3.46 -13.93
C THR A 213 -12.14 -4.89 -13.80
N PHE A 214 -12.91 -5.32 -14.79
CA PHE A 214 -13.69 -6.55 -14.78
C PHE A 214 -13.91 -7.03 -16.21
N GLU A 215 -14.33 -8.29 -16.36
CA GLU A 215 -14.85 -8.84 -17.62
C GLU A 215 -16.22 -9.51 -17.36
N ILE A 216 -17.05 -9.68 -18.40
CA ILE A 216 -18.34 -10.38 -18.33
C ILE A 216 -18.11 -11.89 -18.22
N SER A 217 -18.69 -12.51 -17.20
CA SER A 217 -18.66 -13.96 -17.01
C SER A 217 -19.38 -14.68 -18.16
N GLY A 218 -18.72 -15.69 -18.73
CA GLY A 218 -19.22 -16.48 -19.85
C GLY A 218 -18.60 -16.14 -21.20
N VAL A 219 -17.88 -15.02 -21.35
CA VAL A 219 -17.08 -14.76 -22.57
C VAL A 219 -15.76 -15.55 -22.49
N PRO A 220 -15.42 -16.41 -23.47
CA PRO A 220 -14.22 -17.24 -23.40
C PRO A 220 -12.91 -16.43 -23.43
N LYS A 221 -11.90 -16.89 -22.69
CA LYS A 221 -10.56 -16.26 -22.68
C LYS A 221 -9.91 -16.22 -24.06
N ALA A 222 -10.11 -17.24 -24.89
CA ALA A 222 -9.53 -17.29 -26.24
C ALA A 222 -10.06 -16.15 -27.12
N VAL A 223 -11.38 -15.92 -27.12
CA VAL A 223 -12.03 -14.81 -27.83
C VAL A 223 -11.58 -13.44 -27.29
N ILE A 224 -11.33 -13.33 -25.98
CA ILE A 224 -10.78 -12.11 -25.39
C ILE A 224 -9.34 -11.86 -25.86
N GLY A 225 -8.51 -12.90 -25.98
CA GLY A 225 -7.14 -12.83 -26.53
C GLY A 225 -7.11 -12.48 -28.02
N GLU A 226 -7.94 -13.15 -28.83
CA GLU A 226 -8.10 -12.92 -30.28
C GLU A 226 -8.35 -11.45 -30.62
N PHE A 227 -9.12 -10.73 -29.79
CA PHE A 227 -9.39 -9.30 -29.95
C PHE A 227 -8.56 -8.41 -29.01
N SER A 228 -7.46 -8.94 -28.47
CA SER A 228 -6.48 -8.23 -27.64
C SER A 228 -5.07 -8.27 -28.24
N GLN A 229 -4.91 -8.62 -29.52
CA GLN A 229 -3.62 -8.74 -30.21
C GLN A 229 -2.69 -7.56 -29.93
N ARG A 230 -3.20 -6.32 -30.04
CA ARG A 230 -2.41 -5.12 -29.76
C ARG A 230 -1.90 -5.01 -28.31
N ARG A 231 -2.60 -5.59 -27.34
CA ARG A 231 -2.12 -5.67 -25.95
C ARG A 231 -1.06 -6.74 -25.79
N GLU A 232 -1.18 -7.85 -26.51
CA GLU A 232 -0.19 -8.94 -26.52
C GLU A 232 1.10 -8.47 -27.20
N GLU A 233 1.04 -7.81 -28.37
CA GLU A 233 2.18 -7.11 -28.99
C GLU A 233 2.94 -6.21 -28.01
N ILE A 234 2.22 -5.37 -27.25
CA ILE A 234 2.81 -4.45 -26.27
C ILE A 234 3.46 -5.22 -25.12
N LEU A 235 2.86 -6.32 -24.66
CA LEU A 235 3.43 -7.17 -23.60
C LEU A 235 4.65 -7.96 -24.08
N ASP A 236 4.66 -8.46 -25.32
CA ASP A 236 5.78 -9.18 -25.91
C ASP A 236 6.94 -8.26 -26.26
N HIS A 237 6.64 -7.03 -26.72
CA HIS A 237 7.64 -5.99 -26.93
C HIS A 237 8.20 -5.47 -25.59
N ALA A 238 7.39 -5.46 -24.53
CA ALA A 238 7.85 -5.10 -23.19
C ALA A 238 8.71 -6.21 -22.56
N THR A 239 8.28 -7.47 -22.70
CA THR A 239 9.02 -8.66 -22.24
C THR A 239 10.39 -8.77 -22.94
N ARG A 240 10.45 -8.56 -24.26
CA ARG A 240 11.72 -8.49 -25.01
C ARG A 240 12.65 -7.35 -24.60
N LEU A 241 12.12 -6.29 -23.97
CA LEU A 241 12.91 -5.17 -23.45
C LEU A 241 13.13 -5.22 -21.93
N GLY A 242 12.71 -6.30 -21.24
CA GLY A 242 12.72 -6.38 -19.77
C GLY A 242 11.74 -5.44 -19.05
N ILE A 243 11.00 -4.61 -19.80
CA ILE A 243 10.13 -3.55 -19.28
C ILE A 243 8.87 -4.15 -18.66
N LYS A 244 8.75 -4.04 -17.33
CA LYS A 244 7.53 -4.44 -16.59
C LYS A 244 6.71 -3.25 -16.06
N SER A 245 7.27 -2.03 -16.07
CA SER A 245 6.64 -0.86 -15.45
C SER A 245 5.45 -0.33 -16.27
N PRO A 246 4.38 0.19 -15.62
CA PRO A 246 3.22 0.74 -16.32
C PRO A 246 3.56 1.96 -17.20
N GLU A 247 4.56 2.75 -16.79
CA GLU A 247 5.10 3.88 -17.51
C GLU A 247 5.94 3.43 -18.72
N GLY A 248 6.79 2.40 -18.57
CA GLY A 248 7.53 1.81 -19.69
C GLY A 248 6.59 1.16 -20.72
N LEU A 249 5.55 0.46 -20.28
CA LEU A 249 4.47 -0.03 -21.14
C LEU A 249 3.77 1.10 -21.91
N ARG A 250 3.53 2.26 -21.26
CA ARG A 250 3.00 3.46 -21.94
C ARG A 250 4.00 4.06 -22.95
N GLU A 251 5.30 4.07 -22.67
CA GLU A 251 6.30 4.54 -23.62
C GLU A 251 6.46 3.59 -24.81
N ILE A 252 6.41 2.27 -24.62
CA ILE A 252 6.32 1.30 -25.73
C ILE A 252 5.08 1.60 -26.57
N THR A 253 3.90 1.73 -25.94
CA THR A 253 2.62 2.06 -26.61
C THR A 253 2.69 3.36 -27.43
N LYS A 254 3.52 4.33 -27.01
CA LYS A 254 3.77 5.59 -27.75
C LYS A 254 4.80 5.47 -28.87
N ARG A 255 5.78 4.56 -28.73
CA ARG A 255 6.92 4.39 -29.65
C ARG A 255 6.60 3.44 -30.80
N SER A 256 5.99 2.29 -30.54
CA SER A 256 5.49 1.37 -31.59
C SER A 256 4.20 1.88 -32.23
N ARG A 257 4.00 3.20 -32.30
CA ARG A 257 2.70 3.82 -32.62
C ARG A 257 2.50 3.97 -34.12
N ASP A 258 2.09 2.88 -34.74
CA ASP A 258 1.68 2.85 -36.13
C ASP A 258 0.46 3.76 -36.40
N PRO A 259 0.22 4.16 -37.67
CA PRO A 259 -1.02 4.80 -38.10
C PRO A 259 -2.25 3.97 -37.70
N LYS A 260 -3.42 4.61 -37.52
CA LYS A 260 -4.69 3.86 -37.55
C LYS A 260 -4.86 3.40 -38.99
N LEU A 261 -5.15 2.12 -39.23
CA LEU A 261 -5.57 1.66 -40.54
C LEU A 261 -6.92 2.30 -40.87
N ASP A 262 -7.07 2.86 -42.07
CA ASP A 262 -8.35 3.39 -42.53
C ASP A 262 -9.33 2.22 -42.80
N VAL A 263 -10.60 2.39 -42.43
CA VAL A 263 -11.62 1.35 -42.55
C VAL A 263 -12.53 1.65 -43.74
N GLU A 264 -12.24 1.03 -44.88
CA GLU A 264 -13.02 1.21 -46.12
C GLU A 264 -14.44 0.63 -46.02
N ASP A 265 -14.64 -0.46 -45.27
CA ASP A 265 -15.96 -1.06 -45.02
C ASP A 265 -16.13 -1.48 -43.54
N ARG A 266 -16.97 -0.75 -42.81
CA ARG A 266 -17.33 -1.04 -41.40
C ARG A 266 -18.32 -2.20 -41.23
N ALA A 267 -19.05 -2.61 -42.26
CA ALA A 267 -19.93 -3.77 -42.24
C ALA A 267 -19.13 -5.07 -42.42
N ALA A 268 -18.21 -5.11 -43.39
CA ALA A 268 -17.26 -6.21 -43.55
C ALA A 268 -16.39 -6.41 -42.30
N LEU A 269 -15.91 -5.33 -41.68
CA LEU A 269 -15.14 -5.41 -40.43
C LEU A 269 -15.95 -6.05 -39.28
N LYS A 270 -17.21 -5.66 -39.11
CA LYS A 270 -18.11 -6.25 -38.09
C LYS A 270 -18.41 -7.72 -38.36
N GLN A 271 -18.55 -8.12 -39.63
CA GLN A 271 -18.71 -9.53 -39.99
C GLN A 271 -17.43 -10.32 -39.69
N GLY A 272 -16.24 -9.77 -40.01
CA GLY A 272 -14.95 -10.39 -39.67
C GLY A 272 -14.81 -10.67 -38.16
N TRP A 273 -15.25 -9.75 -37.30
CA TRP A 273 -15.28 -9.98 -35.85
C TRP A 273 -16.23 -11.12 -35.43
N ILE A 274 -17.37 -11.28 -36.12
CA ILE A 274 -18.30 -12.39 -35.87
C ILE A 274 -17.66 -13.71 -36.29
N ASP A 275 -17.00 -13.75 -37.45
CA ASP A 275 -16.39 -14.96 -37.99
C ASP A 275 -15.15 -15.38 -37.18
N GLN A 276 -14.31 -14.43 -36.74
CA GLN A 276 -13.20 -14.69 -35.80
C GLN A 276 -13.70 -15.23 -34.45
N ALA A 277 -14.77 -14.65 -33.89
CA ALA A 277 -15.32 -15.13 -32.63
C ALA A 277 -15.94 -16.54 -32.77
N ALA A 278 -16.61 -16.81 -33.89
CA ALA A 278 -17.17 -18.11 -34.22
C ALA A 278 -16.09 -19.19 -34.42
N ALA A 279 -14.92 -18.84 -34.97
CA ALA A 279 -13.77 -19.75 -35.07
C ALA A 279 -13.24 -20.20 -33.69
N HIS A 280 -13.37 -19.35 -32.67
CA HIS A 280 -13.11 -19.67 -31.26
C HIS A 280 -14.34 -20.25 -30.51
N GLY A 281 -15.40 -20.61 -31.24
CA GLY A 281 -16.59 -21.28 -30.70
C GLY A 281 -17.57 -20.38 -29.95
N PHE A 282 -17.65 -19.08 -30.28
CA PHE A 282 -18.48 -18.12 -29.55
C PHE A 282 -19.13 -17.06 -30.45
N ASP A 283 -20.47 -17.01 -30.47
CA ASP A 283 -21.24 -15.90 -31.06
C ASP A 283 -21.92 -14.99 -30.01
N GLY A 284 -21.84 -15.39 -28.74
CA GLY A 284 -22.44 -14.70 -27.59
C GLY A 284 -23.98 -14.68 -27.54
N LYS A 285 -24.70 -15.28 -28.50
CA LYS A 285 -26.17 -15.19 -28.56
C LYS A 285 -26.85 -15.81 -27.33
N ASP A 286 -26.40 -16.98 -26.91
CA ASP A 286 -26.91 -17.64 -25.69
C ASP A 286 -26.61 -16.84 -24.42
N LEU A 287 -25.41 -16.23 -24.32
CA LEU A 287 -25.03 -15.42 -23.17
C LEU A 287 -25.84 -14.12 -23.07
N ARG A 288 -26.14 -13.52 -24.23
CA ARG A 288 -27.05 -12.39 -24.38
C ARG A 288 -28.49 -12.77 -24.03
N ALA A 289 -29.04 -13.84 -24.62
CA ALA A 289 -30.40 -14.30 -24.32
C ALA A 289 -30.57 -14.66 -22.84
N ALA A 290 -29.56 -15.27 -22.22
CA ALA A 290 -29.55 -15.52 -20.78
C ALA A 290 -29.44 -14.22 -19.95
N ALA A 291 -28.83 -13.15 -20.47
CA ALA A 291 -28.84 -11.83 -19.83
C ALA A 291 -30.20 -11.12 -20.00
N GLU A 292 -30.81 -11.17 -21.19
CA GLU A 292 -32.17 -10.68 -21.45
C GLU A 292 -33.20 -11.39 -20.55
N ALA A 293 -33.14 -12.72 -20.41
CA ALA A 293 -33.98 -13.48 -19.48
C ALA A 293 -33.78 -13.07 -18.01
N ARG A 294 -32.53 -12.81 -17.58
CA ARG A 294 -32.21 -12.32 -16.22
C ARG A 294 -32.58 -10.85 -15.99
N ALA A 295 -32.72 -10.05 -17.05
CA ALA A 295 -33.19 -8.67 -16.99
C ALA A 295 -34.72 -8.57 -16.98
N GLY A 296 -35.40 -9.45 -17.72
CA GLY A 296 -36.86 -9.53 -17.71
C GLY A 296 -37.45 -10.28 -18.92
N LEU A 297 -37.44 -11.62 -18.87
CA LEU A 297 -38.39 -12.41 -19.65
C LEU A 297 -38.89 -13.64 -18.88
N ALA A 298 -39.50 -13.39 -17.73
CA ALA A 298 -40.33 -14.40 -17.09
C ALA A 298 -41.64 -14.55 -17.88
N ALA A 299 -41.88 -15.74 -18.44
CA ALA A 299 -43.24 -16.25 -18.57
C ALA A 299 -43.92 -16.21 -17.18
N PRO A 300 -45.27 -16.21 -17.08
CA PRO A 300 -45.97 -15.96 -15.81
C PRO A 300 -45.82 -17.11 -14.79
N GLU A 301 -44.63 -17.25 -14.20
CA GLU A 301 -44.31 -18.10 -13.06
C GLU A 301 -45.17 -17.72 -11.84
N SER A 302 -45.33 -18.65 -10.90
CA SER A 302 -46.29 -18.48 -9.82
C SER A 302 -45.92 -17.34 -8.85
N ALA A 303 -46.92 -16.75 -8.20
CA ALA A 303 -46.66 -15.83 -7.07
C ALA A 303 -45.89 -16.52 -5.94
N LEU A 304 -46.02 -17.85 -5.81
CA LEU A 304 -45.30 -18.68 -4.86
C LEU A 304 -43.79 -18.70 -5.16
N GLU A 305 -43.40 -18.80 -6.43
CA GLU A 305 -41.99 -18.83 -6.85
C GLU A 305 -41.35 -17.45 -6.85
N ARG A 306 -42.09 -16.37 -7.17
CA ARG A 306 -41.61 -15.01 -6.86
C ARG A 306 -41.35 -14.84 -5.36
N GLY A 307 -42.26 -15.34 -4.52
CA GLY A 307 -42.04 -15.44 -3.08
C GLY A 307 -40.78 -16.23 -2.75
N TYR A 308 -40.65 -17.46 -3.23
CA TYR A 308 -39.54 -18.37 -2.92
C TYR A 308 -38.19 -17.85 -3.42
N ARG A 309 -38.12 -17.25 -4.61
CA ARG A 309 -36.86 -16.74 -5.19
C ARG A 309 -36.45 -15.40 -4.58
N ALA A 310 -37.42 -14.51 -4.28
CA ALA A 310 -37.15 -13.34 -3.46
C ALA A 310 -36.72 -13.74 -2.03
N ILE A 311 -37.30 -14.80 -1.47
CA ILE A 311 -36.85 -15.40 -0.20
C ILE A 311 -35.45 -15.99 -0.35
N VAL A 312 -35.10 -16.70 -1.42
CA VAL A 312 -33.75 -17.27 -1.62
C VAL A 312 -32.69 -16.18 -1.80
N ASP A 313 -32.92 -15.17 -2.66
CA ASP A 313 -31.99 -14.03 -2.79
C ASP A 313 -31.94 -13.20 -1.50
N ALA A 314 -33.05 -13.08 -0.77
CA ALA A 314 -33.07 -12.49 0.57
C ALA A 314 -32.51 -13.42 1.66
N VAL A 315 -32.32 -14.73 1.44
CA VAL A 315 -31.78 -15.69 2.42
C VAL A 315 -30.30 -15.94 2.20
N ASP A 316 -29.78 -15.90 0.97
CA ASP A 316 -28.34 -15.84 0.73
C ASP A 316 -27.82 -14.41 0.94
N GLY A 317 -28.60 -13.38 0.55
CA GLY A 317 -28.41 -12.00 0.98
C GLY A 317 -28.43 -11.87 2.51
N ALA A 318 -29.49 -12.33 3.19
CA ALA A 318 -29.51 -12.34 4.65
C ALA A 318 -28.60 -13.41 5.27
N ARG A 319 -27.97 -14.34 4.56
CA ARG A 319 -26.87 -15.14 5.12
C ARG A 319 -25.59 -14.31 5.22
N GLN A 320 -25.33 -13.46 4.23
CA GLN A 320 -24.29 -12.44 4.35
C GLN A 320 -24.65 -11.41 5.44
N THR A 321 -25.92 -10.97 5.53
CA THR A 321 -26.34 -9.97 6.53
C THR A 321 -26.50 -10.53 7.95
N LEU A 322 -27.18 -11.65 8.18
CA LEU A 322 -27.25 -12.35 9.49
C LEU A 322 -25.87 -12.83 9.93
N GLY A 323 -25.03 -13.23 8.97
CA GLY A 323 -23.62 -13.52 9.19
C GLY A 323 -22.80 -12.31 9.67
N ALA A 324 -23.34 -11.09 9.64
CA ALA A 324 -22.81 -9.89 10.29
C ALA A 324 -23.64 -9.50 11.54
N LEU A 325 -24.96 -9.67 11.51
CA LEU A 325 -25.93 -9.39 12.60
C LEU A 325 -25.69 -10.23 13.86
N LEU A 326 -24.88 -11.30 13.76
CA LEU A 326 -24.44 -12.16 14.87
C LEU A 326 -22.96 -11.94 15.30
N ARG A 327 -22.28 -10.90 14.79
CA ARG A 327 -20.90 -10.56 15.18
C ARG A 327 -20.87 -9.57 16.35
N PRO A 328 -19.78 -9.53 17.15
CA PRO A 328 -19.57 -8.45 18.12
C PRO A 328 -19.60 -7.08 17.43
N GLN A 329 -20.02 -6.06 18.19
CA GLN A 329 -20.39 -4.73 17.69
C GLN A 329 -19.33 -4.13 16.75
N ASP A 330 -19.63 -4.11 15.46
CA ASP A 330 -18.84 -3.38 14.46
C ASP A 330 -19.28 -1.91 14.48
N PRO A 331 -18.43 -0.95 14.89
CA PRO A 331 -18.84 0.45 14.91
C PRO A 331 -19.04 1.02 13.49
N LEU A 332 -18.38 0.46 12.47
CA LEU A 332 -18.44 0.97 11.10
C LEU A 332 -19.68 0.47 10.32
N VAL A 333 -20.55 -0.34 10.93
CA VAL A 333 -21.76 -0.91 10.33
C VAL A 333 -22.96 -0.70 11.25
N ASP A 334 -24.13 -0.36 10.70
CA ASP A 334 -25.28 0.08 11.51
C ASP A 334 -26.03 -1.11 12.16
N ASN A 335 -25.53 -1.61 13.30
CA ASN A 335 -26.01 -2.83 13.98
C ASN A 335 -27.55 -2.96 14.12
N ALA A 336 -28.27 -1.85 14.37
CA ALA A 336 -29.72 -1.85 14.55
C ALA A 336 -30.53 -1.80 13.24
N LEU A 337 -29.90 -1.51 12.10
CA LEU A 337 -30.58 -1.02 10.88
C LEU A 337 -30.65 -2.04 9.74
N ALA A 338 -30.13 -3.26 9.93
CA ALA A 338 -30.23 -4.36 8.97
C ALA A 338 -31.69 -4.75 8.60
N ARG A 339 -32.69 -4.33 9.38
CA ARG A 339 -34.13 -4.50 9.09
C ARG A 339 -34.76 -3.33 8.31
N ALA A 340 -34.05 -2.23 8.09
CA ALA A 340 -34.57 -0.98 7.51
C ALA A 340 -33.63 -0.31 6.51
N VAL A 341 -32.70 -1.06 5.92
CA VAL A 341 -31.92 -0.62 4.74
C VAL A 341 -32.87 -0.54 3.54
N LYS A 342 -32.82 0.56 2.75
CA LYS A 342 -33.77 0.77 1.65
C LYS A 342 -33.42 0.00 0.39
N SER A 343 -32.17 -0.46 0.24
CA SER A 343 -31.80 -1.43 -0.81
C SER A 343 -30.58 -2.30 -0.46
N PRO A 344 -30.42 -3.49 -1.08
CA PRO A 344 -29.20 -4.29 -0.98
C PRO A 344 -27.91 -3.59 -1.49
N GLY A 345 -28.05 -2.53 -2.30
CA GLY A 345 -26.91 -1.69 -2.70
C GLY A 345 -26.34 -0.90 -1.52
N GLU A 346 -27.21 -0.24 -0.74
CA GLU A 346 -26.81 0.52 0.45
C GLU A 346 -26.13 -0.37 1.49
N ALA A 347 -26.65 -1.58 1.75
CA ALA A 347 -26.03 -2.53 2.69
C ALA A 347 -24.60 -2.90 2.27
N ARG A 348 -24.38 -3.14 0.98
CA ARG A 348 -23.05 -3.44 0.44
C ARG A 348 -22.14 -2.20 0.42
N ALA A 349 -22.70 -0.99 0.26
CA ALA A 349 -21.94 0.25 0.40
C ALA A 349 -21.47 0.49 1.85
N GLN A 350 -22.28 0.14 2.87
CA GLN A 350 -21.84 0.16 4.28
C GLN A 350 -20.64 -0.76 4.49
N LEU A 351 -20.72 -2.01 4.02
CA LEU A 351 -19.62 -2.98 4.10
C LEU A 351 -18.38 -2.52 3.32
N ALA A 352 -18.56 -1.97 2.12
CA ALA A 352 -17.46 -1.49 1.29
C ALA A 352 -16.68 -0.34 1.96
N VAL A 353 -17.38 0.64 2.53
CA VAL A 353 -16.73 1.75 3.25
C VAL A 353 -16.12 1.28 4.58
N ALA A 354 -16.79 0.41 5.33
CA ALA A 354 -16.23 -0.14 6.57
C ALA A 354 -14.91 -0.88 6.35
N SER A 355 -14.85 -1.75 5.33
CA SER A 355 -13.62 -2.46 4.97
C SER A 355 -12.56 -1.52 4.39
N ALA A 356 -12.94 -0.56 3.55
CA ALA A 356 -11.99 0.41 3.00
C ALA A 356 -11.39 1.33 4.07
N VAL A 357 -12.15 1.69 5.12
CA VAL A 357 -11.62 2.36 6.31
C VAL A 357 -10.56 1.48 6.98
N ARG A 358 -10.82 0.20 7.23
CA ARG A 358 -9.83 -0.71 7.87
C ARG A 358 -8.57 -0.93 7.04
N MET A 359 -8.69 -1.15 5.73
CA MET A 359 -7.56 -1.32 4.81
C MET A 359 -6.62 -0.11 4.82
N LEU A 360 -7.17 1.10 4.93
CA LEU A 360 -6.36 2.32 5.06
C LEU A 360 -5.84 2.52 6.49
N SER A 361 -6.67 2.23 7.51
CA SER A 361 -6.34 2.37 8.94
C SER A 361 -5.22 1.43 9.42
N GLU A 362 -4.98 0.31 8.74
CA GLU A 362 -3.87 -0.59 9.05
C GLU A 362 -2.51 0.10 8.80
N ARG A 363 -2.43 0.98 7.79
CA ARG A 363 -1.17 1.61 7.35
C ARG A 363 -1.11 3.11 7.58
N GLU A 364 -2.22 3.84 7.61
CA GLU A 364 -2.26 5.29 7.77
C GLU A 364 -3.21 5.71 8.89
N ALA A 365 -2.89 6.79 9.61
CA ALA A 365 -3.76 7.33 10.66
C ALA A 365 -4.82 8.31 10.12
N ALA A 366 -4.57 8.88 8.93
CA ALA A 366 -5.52 9.69 8.17
C ALA A 366 -5.30 9.46 6.68
N TRP A 367 -6.30 9.73 5.85
CA TRP A 367 -6.21 9.51 4.40
C TRP A 367 -7.10 10.47 3.62
N PRO A 368 -6.77 10.72 2.34
CA PRO A 368 -7.66 11.43 1.42
C PRO A 368 -9.02 10.71 1.28
N VAL A 369 -10.13 11.45 1.33
CA VAL A 369 -11.49 10.87 1.27
C VAL A 369 -11.79 10.26 -0.10
N ASN A 370 -11.22 10.79 -1.17
CA ASN A 370 -11.22 10.17 -2.50
C ASN A 370 -10.51 8.80 -2.49
N LEU A 371 -9.40 8.62 -1.78
CA LEU A 371 -8.72 7.33 -1.65
C LEU A 371 -9.60 6.31 -0.92
N LEU A 372 -10.30 6.73 0.15
CA LEU A 372 -11.31 5.90 0.82
C LEU A 372 -12.42 5.46 -0.16
N SER A 373 -13.00 6.41 -0.91
CA SER A 373 -14.04 6.09 -1.90
C SER A 373 -13.54 5.15 -2.99
N LYS A 374 -12.32 5.38 -3.51
CA LYS A 374 -11.69 4.52 -4.51
C LYS A 374 -11.49 3.08 -3.98
N THR A 375 -10.94 2.93 -2.77
CA THR A 375 -10.74 1.61 -2.16
C THR A 375 -12.07 0.87 -1.99
N ALA A 376 -13.14 1.56 -1.56
CA ALA A 376 -14.48 0.98 -1.47
C ALA A 376 -15.08 0.55 -2.83
N LEU A 377 -14.82 1.31 -3.91
CA LEU A 377 -15.24 0.97 -5.29
C LEU A 377 -14.44 -0.21 -5.89
N ASP A 378 -13.17 -0.33 -5.54
CA ASP A 378 -12.25 -1.37 -6.02
C ASP A 378 -12.59 -2.76 -5.45
N LEU A 379 -13.23 -2.84 -4.27
CA LEU A 379 -13.82 -4.09 -3.73
C LEU A 379 -14.91 -4.69 -4.64
N GLY A 380 -15.45 -3.91 -5.57
CA GLY A 380 -16.29 -4.39 -6.65
C GLY A 380 -17.62 -5.05 -6.24
N LEU A 381 -18.16 -4.70 -5.08
CA LEU A 381 -19.43 -5.25 -4.60
C LEU A 381 -20.60 -4.83 -5.52
N LYS A 382 -21.39 -5.83 -5.95
CA LYS A 382 -22.55 -5.70 -6.86
C LYS A 382 -23.42 -4.48 -6.55
N GLY A 383 -23.65 -3.64 -7.57
CA GLY A 383 -24.51 -2.45 -7.47
C GLY A 383 -24.08 -1.34 -6.49
N VAL A 384 -22.83 -1.31 -6.03
CA VAL A 384 -22.29 -0.18 -5.24
C VAL A 384 -21.72 0.90 -6.17
N THR A 385 -22.20 2.14 -6.02
CA THR A 385 -21.72 3.34 -6.76
C THR A 385 -21.06 4.36 -5.83
N VAL A 386 -20.41 5.38 -6.41
CA VAL A 386 -19.74 6.45 -5.65
C VAL A 386 -20.73 7.24 -4.78
N ASP A 387 -21.96 7.46 -5.24
CA ASP A 387 -22.98 8.22 -4.50
C ASP A 387 -23.45 7.51 -3.24
N MET A 388 -23.49 6.17 -3.25
CA MET A 388 -23.79 5.36 -2.06
C MET A 388 -22.63 5.41 -1.05
N ILE A 389 -21.39 5.47 -1.55
CA ILE A 389 -20.18 5.56 -0.75
C ILE A 389 -20.04 6.95 -0.12
N GLU A 390 -20.24 8.04 -0.87
CA GLU A 390 -20.26 9.42 -0.35
C GLU A 390 -21.31 9.55 0.76
N LYS A 391 -22.56 9.14 0.51
CA LYS A 391 -23.63 9.14 1.52
C LYS A 391 -23.31 8.32 2.77
N ARG A 392 -22.54 7.23 2.66
CA ARG A 392 -22.06 6.46 3.82
C ARG A 392 -20.96 7.21 4.57
N ILE A 393 -19.99 7.79 3.86
CA ILE A 393 -18.91 8.58 4.47
C ILE A 393 -19.49 9.77 5.23
N ASP A 394 -20.46 10.49 4.65
CA ASP A 394 -21.16 11.59 5.33
C ASP A 394 -21.90 11.11 6.60
N ARG A 395 -22.54 9.93 6.56
CA ARG A 395 -23.17 9.35 7.78
C ARG A 395 -22.13 8.99 8.85
N LEU A 396 -20.99 8.42 8.47
CA LEU A 396 -19.90 8.12 9.41
C LEU A 396 -19.31 9.40 10.02
N VAL A 397 -19.29 10.52 9.28
CA VAL A 397 -18.90 11.85 9.78
C VAL A 397 -19.94 12.42 10.73
N GLN A 398 -21.23 12.36 10.38
CA GLN A 398 -22.34 12.77 11.27
C GLN A 398 -22.33 12.00 12.59
N ASN A 399 -22.05 10.69 12.54
CA ASN A 399 -21.92 9.83 13.71
C ASN A 399 -20.60 10.01 14.49
N ARG A 400 -19.71 10.93 14.10
CA ARG A 400 -18.36 11.14 14.67
C ARG A 400 -17.45 9.89 14.64
N GLN A 401 -17.68 8.97 13.72
CA GLN A 401 -16.91 7.73 13.55
C GLN A 401 -15.72 7.95 12.61
N LEU A 402 -15.95 8.73 11.54
CA LEU A 402 -14.92 9.44 10.79
C LEU A 402 -14.91 10.91 11.22
N ILE A 403 -13.72 11.53 11.21
CA ILE A 403 -13.54 12.94 11.54
C ILE A 403 -12.86 13.63 10.35
N PRO A 404 -13.45 14.67 9.76
CA PRO A 404 -12.87 15.36 8.61
C PRO A 404 -11.67 16.21 9.04
N GLY A 405 -10.61 16.20 8.23
CA GLY A 405 -9.44 17.04 8.43
C GLY A 405 -9.70 18.53 8.18
N VAL A 406 -8.85 19.37 8.75
CA VAL A 406 -8.76 20.80 8.43
C VAL A 406 -8.01 20.93 7.11
N ALA A 407 -8.61 21.58 6.11
CA ALA A 407 -7.98 21.75 4.81
C ALA A 407 -6.79 22.71 4.89
N THR A 408 -5.61 22.25 4.50
CA THR A 408 -4.37 23.04 4.41
C THR A 408 -3.95 23.26 2.96
N ALA A 409 -3.08 24.24 2.72
CA ALA A 409 -2.48 24.45 1.39
C ALA A 409 -1.53 23.31 0.95
N ALA A 410 -1.23 22.34 1.84
CA ALA A 410 -0.43 21.16 1.53
C ALA A 410 -1.28 19.97 1.00
N ASP A 411 -2.60 19.97 1.21
CA ASP A 411 -3.51 18.86 0.91
C ASP A 411 -3.88 18.75 -0.59
N ARG A 412 -2.84 18.68 -1.44
CA ARG A 412 -2.91 18.54 -2.91
C ARG A 412 -3.73 17.33 -3.38
N THR A 413 -3.95 16.34 -2.51
CA THR A 413 -4.71 15.12 -2.74
C THR A 413 -6.20 15.25 -2.43
N GLY A 414 -6.67 16.38 -1.89
CA GLY A 414 -8.07 16.63 -1.54
C GLY A 414 -8.35 16.52 -0.03
N ARG A 415 -9.63 16.59 0.35
CA ARG A 415 -10.07 16.57 1.75
C ARG A 415 -9.58 15.31 2.47
N MET A 416 -8.83 15.50 3.55
CA MET A 416 -8.37 14.43 4.44
C MET A 416 -9.47 14.01 5.44
N GLY A 417 -9.36 12.80 5.98
CA GLY A 417 -10.16 12.32 7.11
C GLY A 417 -9.43 11.26 7.93
N THR A 418 -9.82 11.10 9.20
CA THR A 418 -9.25 10.15 10.16
C THR A 418 -10.37 9.40 10.91
N THR A 419 -10.06 8.33 11.63
CA THR A 419 -11.00 7.64 12.52
C THR A 419 -10.92 8.18 13.95
N GLN A 420 -12.04 8.09 14.66
CA GLN A 420 -12.07 8.38 16.10
C GLN A 420 -11.16 7.46 16.92
N GLU A 421 -10.82 6.26 16.41
CA GLU A 421 -9.85 5.35 17.02
C GLU A 421 -8.40 5.85 16.87
N ALA A 422 -7.96 6.20 15.66
CA ALA A 422 -6.60 6.71 15.42
C ALA A 422 -6.33 7.98 16.22
N LEU A 423 -7.31 8.90 16.28
CA LEU A 423 -7.25 10.09 17.13
C LEU A 423 -7.06 9.72 18.62
N ARG A 424 -7.87 8.81 19.17
CA ARG A 424 -7.76 8.39 20.58
C ARG A 424 -6.44 7.71 20.89
N THR A 425 -5.86 6.98 19.94
CA THR A 425 -4.52 6.38 20.11
C THR A 425 -3.45 7.47 20.20
N GLU A 426 -3.47 8.46 19.31
CA GLU A 426 -2.54 9.61 19.34
C GLU A 426 -2.70 10.47 20.61
N GLU A 427 -3.94 10.79 21.00
CA GLU A 427 -4.27 11.50 22.24
C GLU A 427 -3.75 10.75 23.49
N LYS A 428 -3.95 9.43 23.57
CA LYS A 428 -3.49 8.62 24.71
C LYS A 428 -1.97 8.49 24.80
N ILE A 429 -1.25 8.51 23.68
CA ILE A 429 0.23 8.51 23.69
C ILE A 429 0.73 9.83 24.29
N LEU A 430 0.20 10.98 23.85
CA LEU A 430 0.60 12.27 24.42
C LEU A 430 0.16 12.41 25.89
N GLY A 431 -1.03 11.91 26.25
CA GLY A 431 -1.47 11.82 27.63
C GLY A 431 -0.51 11.02 28.51
N ALA A 432 -0.10 9.82 28.08
CA ALA A 432 0.84 8.99 28.82
C ALA A 432 2.29 9.55 28.88
N VAL A 433 2.67 10.42 27.94
CA VAL A 433 3.91 11.21 28.04
C VAL A 433 3.78 12.30 29.11
N GLU A 434 2.67 13.05 29.11
CA GLU A 434 2.42 14.13 30.07
C GLU A 434 2.25 13.59 31.51
N GLU A 435 1.46 12.52 31.69
CA GLU A 435 1.30 11.82 32.96
C GLU A 435 2.62 11.29 33.52
N GLY A 436 3.60 10.99 32.64
CA GLY A 436 4.93 10.51 32.98
C GLY A 436 5.93 11.61 33.37
N LYS A 437 5.58 12.89 33.28
CA LYS A 437 6.47 14.00 33.66
C LYS A 437 6.66 14.09 35.16
N GLY A 438 7.91 14.25 35.60
CA GLY A 438 8.28 14.22 37.01
C GLY A 438 7.91 12.93 37.76
N LYS A 439 7.73 11.79 37.05
CA LYS A 439 7.37 10.48 37.63
C LYS A 439 8.50 9.45 37.66
N ALA A 440 9.73 9.87 37.35
CA ALA A 440 10.92 9.03 37.42
C ALA A 440 11.96 9.68 38.32
N GLU A 441 12.73 8.84 39.02
CA GLU A 441 13.91 9.30 39.75
C GLU A 441 15.06 9.57 38.76
N PRO A 442 15.84 10.64 38.94
CA PRO A 442 17.14 10.77 38.30
C PRO A 442 18.06 9.63 38.75
N ILE A 443 18.73 8.98 37.80
CA ILE A 443 19.71 7.93 38.06
C ILE A 443 21.04 8.56 38.53
N VAL A 444 21.38 9.72 37.98
CA VAL A 444 22.54 10.53 38.36
C VAL A 444 22.13 12.00 38.38
N ALA A 445 22.66 12.79 39.31
CA ALA A 445 22.44 14.24 39.31
C ALA A 445 23.01 14.89 38.04
N ALA A 446 22.31 15.90 37.52
CA ALA A 446 22.65 16.54 36.24
C ALA A 446 24.05 17.19 36.20
N ALA A 447 24.63 17.52 37.37
CA ALA A 447 25.98 18.05 37.48
C ALA A 447 27.07 16.97 37.35
N ASP A 448 26.82 15.76 37.86
CA ASP A 448 27.82 14.68 37.93
C ASP A 448 27.79 13.77 36.70
N ALA A 449 26.63 13.67 36.04
CA ALA A 449 26.42 12.81 34.88
C ALA A 449 27.41 13.07 33.73
N PRO A 450 27.75 14.33 33.34
CA PRO A 450 28.68 14.56 32.22
C PRO A 450 30.09 13.98 32.46
N GLN A 451 30.62 14.07 33.69
CA GLN A 451 31.92 13.49 34.02
C GLN A 451 31.88 11.97 33.97
N ARG A 452 30.92 11.35 34.68
CA ARG A 452 30.76 9.88 34.74
C ARG A 452 30.54 9.26 33.36
N LEU A 453 29.75 9.91 32.51
CA LEU A 453 29.53 9.48 31.11
C LEU A 453 30.80 9.55 30.26
N GLN A 454 31.64 10.56 30.49
CA GLN A 454 32.90 10.75 29.78
C GLN A 454 34.00 9.80 30.29
N GLU A 455 33.95 9.39 31.55
CA GLU A 455 34.83 8.35 32.11
C GLU A 455 34.41 6.93 31.68
N ALA A 456 33.11 6.72 31.38
CA ALA A 456 32.56 5.42 30.98
C ALA A 456 32.93 4.96 29.55
N VAL A 457 33.58 5.79 28.72
CA VAL A 457 33.91 5.50 27.31
C VAL A 457 35.36 5.78 26.94
N ALA A 458 35.91 4.97 26.03
CA ALA A 458 37.29 5.10 25.55
C ALA A 458 37.48 6.19 24.47
N LEU A 459 36.38 6.65 23.85
CA LEU A 459 36.37 7.75 22.87
C LEU A 459 35.48 8.87 23.40
N PRO A 460 35.93 10.14 23.42
CA PRO A 460 35.14 11.26 23.95
C PRO A 460 33.79 11.43 23.27
N LEU A 461 32.76 11.71 24.07
CA LEU A 461 31.43 12.03 23.56
C LEU A 461 31.42 13.46 23.03
N ASN A 462 30.86 13.66 21.84
CA ASN A 462 30.63 15.01 21.33
C ASN A 462 29.52 15.72 22.16
N PRO A 463 29.41 17.06 22.10
CA PRO A 463 28.46 17.79 22.96
C PRO A 463 26.99 17.34 22.83
N GLY A 464 26.55 16.90 21.65
CA GLY A 464 25.20 16.37 21.44
C GLY A 464 25.01 14.98 22.06
N GLN A 465 25.99 14.09 21.91
CA GLN A 465 26.01 12.77 22.56
C GLN A 465 26.00 12.91 24.09
N LEU A 466 26.85 13.79 24.63
CA LEU A 466 26.97 14.03 26.06
C LEU A 466 25.69 14.64 26.66
N ALA A 467 25.08 15.61 25.97
CA ALA A 467 23.80 16.19 26.38
C ALA A 467 22.65 15.17 26.34
N ALA A 468 22.61 14.30 25.32
CA ALA A 468 21.59 13.26 25.22
C ALA A 468 21.72 12.20 26.33
N ALA A 469 22.92 11.70 26.58
CA ALA A 469 23.18 10.76 27.67
C ALA A 469 22.91 11.36 29.04
N THR A 470 23.30 12.64 29.25
CA THR A 470 22.99 13.39 30.49
C THR A 470 21.48 13.46 30.71
N MET A 471 20.71 13.86 29.69
CA MET A 471 19.25 13.98 29.80
C MET A 471 18.57 12.64 30.12
N ILE A 472 19.05 11.51 29.55
CA ILE A 472 18.52 10.18 29.86
C ILE A 472 18.68 9.86 31.35
N LEU A 473 19.89 10.04 31.89
CA LEU A 473 20.21 9.71 33.28
C LEU A 473 19.58 10.69 34.28
N SER A 474 19.60 11.99 34.00
CA SER A 474 19.28 13.03 34.99
C SER A 474 17.87 13.63 34.91
N SER A 475 17.09 13.35 33.86
CA SER A 475 15.70 13.83 33.78
C SER A 475 14.81 13.15 34.83
N THR A 476 13.86 13.90 35.39
CA THR A 476 12.79 13.39 36.26
C THR A 476 11.59 12.84 35.47
N ASP A 477 11.62 12.94 34.14
CA ASP A 477 10.56 12.40 33.28
C ASP A 477 10.77 10.92 32.99
N ARG A 478 9.65 10.19 32.98
CA ARG A 478 9.62 8.77 32.63
C ARG A 478 9.88 8.53 31.14
N THR A 479 9.52 9.45 30.25
CA THR A 479 9.79 9.32 28.82
C THR A 479 10.84 10.34 28.38
N VAL A 480 11.96 9.87 27.84
CA VAL A 480 13.04 10.72 27.29
C VAL A 480 13.31 10.31 25.85
N SER A 481 13.18 11.25 24.91
CA SER A 481 13.44 11.01 23.49
C SER A 481 14.81 11.53 23.06
N VAL A 482 15.48 10.83 22.15
CA VAL A 482 16.71 11.28 21.49
C VAL A 482 16.54 11.26 19.98
N GLN A 483 16.39 12.45 19.40
CA GLN A 483 16.41 12.67 17.96
C GLN A 483 17.87 12.74 17.50
N GLY A 484 18.40 11.64 16.97
CA GLY A 484 19.79 11.54 16.52
C GLY A 484 19.89 11.16 15.05
N VAL A 485 20.54 12.00 14.24
CA VAL A 485 20.65 11.77 12.80
C VAL A 485 21.41 10.49 12.49
N ALA A 486 21.08 9.83 11.38
CA ALA A 486 21.81 8.66 10.91
C ALA A 486 23.33 8.94 10.82
N GLY A 487 24.12 8.23 11.64
CA GLY A 487 25.56 8.42 11.75
C GLY A 487 26.06 9.25 12.94
N ALA A 488 25.19 9.72 13.84
CA ALA A 488 25.55 10.56 14.99
C ALA A 488 26.19 9.82 16.20
N GLY A 489 26.57 8.54 16.07
CA GLY A 489 27.19 7.77 17.17
C GLY A 489 26.24 7.36 18.30
N LYS A 490 24.95 7.12 17.98
CA LYS A 490 23.91 6.72 18.96
C LYS A 490 24.34 5.54 19.84
N SER A 491 24.94 4.49 19.26
CA SER A 491 25.38 3.29 20.00
C SER A 491 26.46 3.59 21.05
N THR A 492 27.41 4.48 20.75
CA THR A 492 28.48 4.91 21.68
C THR A 492 27.90 5.70 22.86
N MET A 493 26.95 6.59 22.58
CA MET A 493 26.19 7.33 23.60
C MET A 493 25.41 6.36 24.50
N LEU A 494 24.74 5.36 23.92
CA LEU A 494 23.99 4.35 24.66
C LEU A 494 24.87 3.40 25.48
N GLN A 495 26.07 3.06 25.01
CA GLN A 495 27.05 2.30 25.80
C GLN A 495 27.51 3.08 27.04
N ALA A 496 27.68 4.41 26.93
CA ALA A 496 28.00 5.27 28.08
C ALA A 496 26.85 5.27 29.12
N VAL A 497 25.61 5.49 28.65
CA VAL A 497 24.40 5.42 29.48
C VAL A 497 24.28 4.06 30.16
N ALA A 498 24.54 2.96 29.45
CA ALA A 498 24.42 1.61 29.98
C ALA A 498 25.35 1.39 31.17
N ARG A 499 26.65 1.64 30.98
CA ARG A 499 27.68 1.45 32.02
C ARG A 499 27.41 2.29 33.27
N VAL A 500 26.92 3.52 33.11
CA VAL A 500 26.62 4.41 34.25
C VAL A 500 25.34 4.00 34.97
N ALA A 501 24.29 3.57 34.25
CA ALA A 501 23.05 3.10 34.87
C ALA A 501 23.22 1.76 35.60
N GLU A 502 24.00 0.83 35.04
CA GLU A 502 24.36 -0.45 35.67
C GLU A 502 25.21 -0.25 36.92
N ALA A 503 26.12 0.73 36.92
CA ALA A 503 26.89 1.12 38.10
C ALA A 503 26.03 1.72 39.23
N GLU A 504 24.91 2.38 38.90
CA GLU A 504 23.89 2.86 39.84
C GLU A 504 22.78 1.82 40.10
N GLY A 505 23.03 0.54 39.79
CA GLY A 505 22.16 -0.59 40.14
C GLY A 505 20.86 -0.70 39.33
N ARG A 506 20.69 0.08 38.26
CA ARG A 506 19.54 -0.01 37.35
C ARG A 506 19.84 -0.98 36.21
N SER A 507 18.85 -1.76 35.77
CA SER A 507 18.98 -2.64 34.60
C SER A 507 18.47 -1.97 33.32
N ILE A 508 19.03 -2.31 32.17
CA ILE A 508 18.53 -1.82 30.87
C ILE A 508 18.11 -3.00 29.99
N THR A 509 16.91 -2.91 29.42
CA THR A 509 16.44 -3.82 28.37
C THR A 509 16.26 -3.06 27.07
N GLY A 510 17.03 -3.46 26.05
CA GLY A 510 16.89 -2.98 24.69
C GLY A 510 15.64 -3.56 24.01
N LEU A 511 14.96 -2.73 23.23
CA LEU A 511 13.80 -3.05 22.42
C LEU A 511 14.05 -2.52 21.01
N ALA A 512 13.97 -3.41 20.01
CA ALA A 512 14.10 -3.02 18.61
C ALA A 512 12.99 -3.62 17.76
N PHE A 513 12.79 -3.04 16.58
CA PHE A 513 11.77 -3.54 15.66
C PHE A 513 12.17 -4.88 14.98
N GLN A 514 13.47 -5.19 14.87
CA GLN A 514 13.96 -6.36 14.11
C GLN A 514 15.00 -7.18 14.89
N ASN A 515 15.06 -8.50 14.66
CA ASN A 515 16.06 -9.38 15.30
C ASN A 515 17.51 -9.00 14.95
N LYS A 516 17.78 -8.45 13.76
CA LYS A 516 19.11 -7.92 13.42
C LYS A 516 19.49 -6.76 14.35
N MET A 517 18.60 -5.78 14.53
CA MET A 517 18.83 -4.66 15.44
C MET A 517 18.93 -5.09 16.92
N VAL A 518 18.30 -6.19 17.31
CA VAL A 518 18.50 -6.81 18.63
C VAL A 518 19.94 -7.31 18.80
N ALA A 519 20.55 -7.90 17.76
CA ALA A 519 21.96 -8.25 17.76
C ALA A 519 22.86 -7.00 17.72
N ASP A 520 22.55 -6.03 16.84
CA ASP A 520 23.31 -4.77 16.72
C ASP A 520 23.39 -3.99 18.07
N LEU A 521 22.34 -4.03 18.90
CA LEU A 521 22.33 -3.46 20.26
C LEU A 521 23.18 -4.26 21.25
N GLY A 522 23.14 -5.59 21.18
CA GLY A 522 23.95 -6.48 22.01
C GLY A 522 25.44 -6.33 21.73
N GLU A 523 25.84 -6.42 20.46
CA GLU A 523 27.22 -6.30 20.01
C GLU A 523 27.76 -4.86 20.13
N GLY A 524 26.97 -3.88 19.68
CA GLY A 524 27.42 -2.48 19.54
C GLY A 524 27.33 -1.64 20.81
N ALA A 525 26.39 -1.94 21.72
CA ALA A 525 26.24 -1.20 22.98
C ALA A 525 26.46 -2.06 24.23
N GLY A 526 26.48 -3.40 24.12
CA GLY A 526 26.50 -4.31 25.27
C GLY A 526 25.12 -4.57 25.88
N ILE A 527 24.05 -4.04 25.28
CA ILE A 527 22.73 -3.97 25.90
C ILE A 527 21.92 -5.23 25.57
N LYS A 528 21.46 -5.94 26.60
CA LYS A 528 20.56 -7.09 26.45
C LYS A 528 19.23 -6.64 25.81
N ALA A 529 18.95 -7.13 24.60
CA ALA A 529 17.81 -6.69 23.80
C ALA A 529 16.83 -7.82 23.42
N GLN A 530 15.62 -7.44 23.02
CA GLN A 530 14.60 -8.30 22.41
C GLN A 530 13.73 -7.50 21.43
N THR A 531 12.84 -8.16 20.67
CA THR A 531 11.94 -7.41 19.78
C THR A 531 10.81 -6.74 20.57
N ILE A 532 10.32 -5.60 20.08
CA ILE A 532 9.12 -4.93 20.62
C ILE A 532 7.93 -5.91 20.63
N ALA A 533 7.77 -6.71 19.56
CA ALA A 533 6.70 -7.71 19.47
C ALA A 533 6.82 -8.81 20.54
N SER A 534 8.04 -9.25 20.89
CA SER A 534 8.29 -10.20 21.99
C SER A 534 7.88 -9.60 23.33
N PHE A 535 8.33 -8.36 23.60
CA PHE A 535 8.07 -7.66 24.86
C PHE A 535 6.58 -7.33 25.06
N VAL A 536 5.91 -6.85 24.00
CA VAL A 536 4.47 -6.56 24.03
C VAL A 536 3.67 -7.85 24.24
N LEU A 537 3.94 -8.92 23.49
CA LEU A 537 3.22 -10.19 23.64
C LEU A 537 3.38 -10.84 25.03
N ALA A 538 4.53 -10.65 25.68
CA ALA A 538 4.74 -11.10 27.05
C ALA A 538 3.87 -10.33 28.05
N ASN A 539 3.83 -9.00 27.91
CA ASN A 539 3.38 -8.08 28.97
C ASN A 539 2.03 -7.38 28.74
N GLU A 540 1.47 -7.37 27.52
CA GLU A 540 0.24 -6.60 27.19
C GLU A 540 -0.97 -6.99 28.05
N ARG A 541 -1.02 -8.24 28.53
CA ARG A 541 -2.04 -8.72 29.47
C ARG A 541 -2.12 -7.85 30.74
N PHE A 542 -0.96 -7.38 31.23
CA PHE A 542 -0.82 -6.66 32.50
C PHE A 542 -1.31 -5.22 32.44
N ILE A 543 -1.67 -4.72 31.24
CA ILE A 543 -2.41 -3.46 31.10
C ILE A 543 -3.76 -3.57 31.85
N THR A 544 -4.39 -4.75 31.80
CA THR A 544 -5.70 -5.06 32.42
C THR A 544 -5.65 -6.10 33.55
N GLU A 545 -4.85 -7.17 33.43
CA GLU A 545 -4.71 -8.26 34.40
C GLU A 545 -3.74 -7.86 35.53
N ARG A 546 -4.14 -6.97 36.44
CA ARG A 546 -3.25 -6.45 37.50
C ARG A 546 -3.30 -7.26 38.80
N ASP A 547 -4.46 -7.77 39.19
CA ASP A 547 -4.64 -8.45 40.48
C ASP A 547 -4.27 -9.94 40.39
N THR A 548 -3.05 -10.25 39.93
CA THR A 548 -2.57 -11.63 39.74
C THR A 548 -1.11 -11.82 40.20
N PRO A 549 -0.73 -12.99 40.76
CA PRO A 549 0.66 -13.28 41.10
C PRO A 549 1.64 -13.23 39.90
N ARG A 550 1.12 -13.29 38.66
CA ARG A 550 1.90 -13.10 37.44
C ARG A 550 2.20 -11.63 37.15
N TYR A 551 1.30 -10.72 37.51
CA TYR A 551 1.54 -9.28 37.46
C TYR A 551 2.58 -8.88 38.49
N ASP A 552 2.44 -9.34 39.75
CA ASP A 552 3.39 -9.00 40.81
C ASP A 552 4.81 -9.47 40.44
N ALA A 553 4.97 -10.71 39.97
CA ALA A 553 6.25 -11.23 39.50
C ALA A 553 6.78 -10.52 38.23
N ALA A 554 5.90 -9.98 37.37
CA ALA A 554 6.31 -9.20 36.20
C ALA A 554 6.73 -7.77 36.57
N ARG A 555 6.07 -7.17 37.56
CA ARG A 555 6.35 -5.86 38.14
C ARG A 555 7.66 -5.88 38.95
N GLU A 556 7.84 -6.88 39.82
CA GLU A 556 9.09 -7.09 40.56
C GLU A 556 10.28 -7.25 39.60
N LYS A 557 10.10 -8.05 38.53
CA LYS A 557 11.11 -8.27 37.47
C LYS A 557 11.45 -7.03 36.65
N LEU A 558 10.59 -6.01 36.61
CA LEU A 558 10.78 -4.77 35.83
C LEU A 558 10.95 -3.51 36.70
N ALA A 559 10.91 -3.64 38.02
CA ALA A 559 11.38 -2.61 38.93
C ALA A 559 12.88 -2.35 38.70
N GLY A 560 13.34 -1.11 38.90
CA GLY A 560 14.75 -0.76 38.65
C GLY A 560 15.18 -0.87 37.18
N THR A 561 14.24 -0.99 36.23
CA THR A 561 14.52 -1.25 34.81
C THR A 561 14.20 -0.04 33.94
N MET A 562 15.13 0.28 33.05
CA MET A 562 14.93 1.16 31.91
C MET A 562 14.61 0.35 30.65
N LEU A 563 13.60 0.76 29.91
CA LEU A 563 13.34 0.27 28.54
C LEU A 563 13.96 1.24 27.53
N LEU A 564 14.79 0.73 26.63
CA LEU A 564 15.44 1.50 25.58
C LEU A 564 14.92 1.05 24.22
N VAL A 565 14.30 1.94 23.44
CA VAL A 565 13.79 1.68 22.09
C VAL A 565 14.73 2.31 21.07
N ASP A 566 15.26 1.56 20.09
CA ASP A 566 16.06 2.11 18.98
C ASP A 566 15.34 2.05 17.61
N GLU A 567 15.73 2.98 16.73
CA GLU A 567 15.00 3.47 15.55
C GLU A 567 13.49 3.57 15.78
N THR A 568 13.12 4.28 16.84
CA THR A 568 11.74 4.52 17.28
C THR A 568 10.84 5.12 16.18
N SER A 569 11.41 5.71 15.12
CA SER A 569 10.65 6.13 13.93
C SER A 569 9.88 4.99 13.26
N MET A 570 10.35 3.74 13.37
CA MET A 570 9.69 2.54 12.84
C MET A 570 8.55 1.99 13.71
N VAL A 571 8.31 2.55 14.91
CA VAL A 571 7.33 2.02 15.86
C VAL A 571 5.93 2.57 15.56
N SER A 572 4.96 1.66 15.39
CA SER A 572 3.56 2.02 15.13
C SER A 572 2.95 2.80 16.30
N SER A 573 1.92 3.61 16.06
CA SER A 573 1.19 4.26 17.16
C SER A 573 0.57 3.24 18.12
N ASN A 574 0.13 2.07 17.64
CA ASN A 574 -0.45 1.03 18.48
C ASN A 574 0.59 0.38 19.41
N ASP A 575 1.78 0.05 18.90
CA ASP A 575 2.85 -0.51 19.72
C ASP A 575 3.41 0.54 20.68
N MET A 576 3.52 1.81 20.25
CA MET A 576 3.93 2.91 21.14
C MET A 576 2.95 3.09 22.30
N LEU A 577 1.64 3.11 22.05
CA LEU A 577 0.63 3.16 23.10
C LEU A 577 0.76 1.98 24.06
N LYS A 578 0.94 0.75 23.55
CA LYS A 578 1.15 -0.43 24.39
C LYS A 578 2.44 -0.33 25.22
N LEU A 579 3.54 0.17 24.66
CA LEU A 579 4.80 0.39 25.40
C LEU A 579 4.59 1.37 26.56
N HIS A 580 3.93 2.51 26.33
CA HIS A 580 3.58 3.45 27.40
C HIS A 580 2.67 2.82 28.47
N GLN A 581 1.63 2.09 28.05
CA GLN A 581 0.69 1.42 28.97
C GLN A 581 1.36 0.31 29.81
N ILE A 582 2.23 -0.50 29.22
CA ILE A 582 3.00 -1.53 29.92
C ILE A 582 4.01 -0.89 30.88
N THR A 583 4.70 0.17 30.45
CA THR A 583 5.64 0.95 31.29
C THR A 583 4.94 1.51 32.52
N ALA A 584 3.75 2.09 32.35
CA ALA A 584 2.95 2.63 33.45
C ALA A 584 2.37 1.53 34.36
N ALA A 585 1.90 0.41 33.81
CA ALA A 585 1.29 -0.68 34.58
C ALA A 585 2.33 -1.48 35.40
N LEU A 586 3.50 -1.78 34.84
CA LEU A 586 4.53 -2.59 35.50
C LEU A 586 5.57 -1.78 36.29
N GLY A 587 5.40 -0.44 36.39
CA GLY A 587 6.26 0.40 37.21
C GLY A 587 7.69 0.55 36.71
N VAL A 588 7.89 0.46 35.38
CA VAL A 588 9.19 0.68 34.72
C VAL A 588 9.67 2.12 34.96
N ASP A 589 10.95 2.28 35.32
CA ASP A 589 11.52 3.56 35.74
C ASP A 589 11.49 4.60 34.62
N LYS A 590 11.99 4.20 33.44
CA LYS A 590 12.20 5.06 32.27
C LYS A 590 11.94 4.32 30.96
N LEU A 591 11.35 5.01 30.00
CA LEU A 591 11.19 4.64 28.60
C LEU A 591 12.01 5.62 27.75
N VAL A 592 13.14 5.16 27.23
CA VAL A 592 14.07 5.95 26.42
C VAL A 592 13.79 5.66 24.94
N LEU A 593 13.44 6.69 24.17
CA LEU A 593 13.02 6.59 22.78
C LEU A 593 14.09 7.18 21.86
N VAL A 594 14.91 6.32 21.26
CA VAL A 594 16.01 6.73 20.36
C VAL A 594 15.63 6.48 18.90
N GLY A 595 15.92 7.43 18.01
CA GLY A 595 15.68 7.26 16.59
C GLY A 595 15.94 8.52 15.77
N ASP A 596 15.54 8.46 14.50
CA ASP A 596 15.63 9.60 13.59
C ASP A 596 14.30 9.82 12.84
N ARG A 597 13.65 10.97 13.10
CA ARG A 597 12.40 11.34 12.43
C ARG A 597 12.55 11.56 10.91
N GLN A 598 13.76 11.53 10.34
CA GLN A 598 14.05 11.62 8.90
C GLN A 598 14.50 10.30 8.25
N GLN A 599 14.57 9.19 9.00
CA GLN A 599 14.72 7.83 8.45
C GLN A 599 13.33 7.27 8.04
N LEU A 600 13.22 5.96 7.79
CA LEU A 600 11.93 5.33 7.51
C LEU A 600 11.01 5.37 8.74
N SER A 601 9.73 5.60 8.46
CA SER A 601 8.61 5.51 9.42
C SER A 601 8.20 4.06 9.66
N SER A 602 7.21 3.83 10.53
CA SER A 602 6.53 2.54 10.66
C SER A 602 5.89 2.09 9.33
N ILE A 603 5.67 0.78 9.18
CA ILE A 603 4.88 0.23 8.05
C ILE A 603 3.39 0.37 8.37
N ASP A 604 3.01 -0.04 9.58
CA ASP A 604 1.69 0.16 10.19
C ASP A 604 1.44 1.65 10.54
N ALA A 605 0.21 2.00 10.88
CA ALA A 605 -0.24 3.39 11.05
C ALA A 605 0.48 4.24 12.11
N GLY A 606 0.67 5.52 11.76
CA GLY A 606 1.08 6.61 12.65
C GLY A 606 2.52 7.10 12.48
N LYS A 607 2.89 8.12 13.26
CA LYS A 607 4.26 8.67 13.38
C LYS A 607 4.58 9.09 14.82
N ALA A 608 4.30 8.20 15.77
CA ALA A 608 4.30 8.50 17.19
C ALA A 608 5.61 9.15 17.70
N PHE A 609 6.78 8.71 17.22
CA PHE A 609 8.07 9.31 17.60
C PHE A 609 8.16 10.81 17.26
N ALA A 610 7.72 11.21 16.06
CA ALA A 610 7.74 12.62 15.64
C ALA A 610 6.64 13.43 16.35
N MET A 611 5.49 12.81 16.61
CA MET A 611 4.38 13.39 17.38
C MET A 611 4.77 13.67 18.84
N ILE A 612 5.47 12.76 19.52
CA ILE A 612 5.95 12.94 20.90
C ILE A 612 6.96 14.10 20.99
N GLN A 613 7.87 14.21 20.01
CA GLN A 613 8.85 15.30 19.97
C GLN A 613 8.21 16.69 19.86
N VAL A 614 7.11 16.83 19.11
CA VAL A 614 6.41 18.10 18.89
C VAL A 614 5.33 18.35 19.95
N GLY A 615 4.72 17.29 20.49
CA GLY A 615 3.70 17.33 21.55
C GLY A 615 4.22 17.64 22.96
N GLY A 616 5.42 18.23 23.08
CA GLY A 616 5.97 18.66 24.37
C GLY A 616 6.55 17.55 25.24
N GLY A 617 6.92 16.39 24.67
CA GLY A 617 7.77 15.41 25.36
C GLY A 617 9.21 15.93 25.55
N THR A 618 9.96 15.32 26.47
CA THR A 618 11.35 15.71 26.74
C THR A 618 12.29 15.11 25.68
N VAL A 619 13.03 15.97 24.98
CA VAL A 619 13.83 15.63 23.78
C VAL A 619 15.26 16.15 23.86
N ALA A 620 16.24 15.26 23.68
CA ALA A 620 17.61 15.61 23.32
C ALA A 620 17.85 15.49 21.81
N ARG A 621 18.84 16.24 21.30
CA ARG A 621 19.21 16.25 19.87
C ARG A 621 20.66 15.86 19.65
N MET A 622 20.90 15.04 18.64
CA MET A 622 22.22 14.67 18.14
C MET A 622 22.28 14.92 16.63
N ASP A 623 22.44 16.19 16.24
CA ASP A 623 22.40 16.65 14.84
C ASP A 623 23.73 16.49 14.07
N GLN A 624 24.84 16.19 14.75
CA GLN A 624 26.14 16.01 14.11
C GLN A 624 26.31 14.58 13.56
N ASN A 625 26.31 14.44 12.24
CA ASN A 625 26.68 13.20 11.55
C ASN A 625 28.21 13.08 11.41
N ILE A 626 28.78 11.92 11.77
CA ILE A 626 30.22 11.62 11.70
C ILE A 626 30.56 10.39 10.83
N ARG A 627 29.61 9.87 10.02
CA ARG A 627 29.77 8.63 9.24
C ARG A 627 30.44 8.80 7.88
N GLN A 628 30.09 9.85 7.13
CA GLN A 628 30.59 10.06 5.77
C GLN A 628 32.02 10.63 5.78
N ARG A 629 32.96 9.95 5.13
CA ARG A 629 34.37 10.37 5.13
C ARG A 629 34.62 11.53 4.15
N THR A 630 33.97 11.54 2.99
CA THR A 630 34.16 12.56 1.94
C THR A 630 33.28 13.81 2.13
N ASP A 631 33.79 14.99 1.75
CA ASP A 631 33.04 16.26 1.83
C ASP A 631 31.80 16.27 0.92
N GLN A 632 31.89 15.60 -0.24
CA GLN A 632 30.75 15.41 -1.14
C GLN A 632 29.63 14.64 -0.43
N LEU A 633 29.92 13.46 0.14
CA LEU A 633 28.87 12.68 0.80
C LEU A 633 28.37 13.31 2.10
N ARG A 634 29.21 14.06 2.85
CA ARG A 634 28.73 14.88 3.97
C ARG A 634 27.72 15.94 3.51
N THR A 635 27.97 16.59 2.37
CA THR A 635 27.01 17.53 1.75
C THR A 635 25.74 16.85 1.25
N VAL A 636 25.84 15.71 0.55
CA VAL A 636 24.70 14.93 0.05
C VAL A 636 23.82 14.44 1.20
N ALA A 637 24.42 13.93 2.29
CA ALA A 637 23.70 13.49 3.49
C ALA A 637 23.06 14.66 4.25
N ALA A 638 23.72 15.82 4.34
CA ALA A 638 23.13 17.02 4.94
C ALA A 638 21.89 17.49 4.16
N LEU A 639 21.96 17.51 2.82
CA LEU A 639 20.83 17.86 1.95
C LEU A 639 19.68 16.85 2.03
N ALA A 640 19.98 15.55 2.07
CA ALA A 640 18.98 14.49 2.20
C ALA A 640 18.23 14.56 3.54
N ASN A 641 18.93 14.78 4.67
CA ASN A 641 18.33 14.92 6.00
C ASN A 641 17.40 16.14 6.14
N ILE A 642 17.53 17.17 5.29
CA ILE A 642 16.62 18.33 5.24
C ILE A 642 15.62 18.27 4.07
N GLY A 643 15.40 17.08 3.49
CA GLY A 643 14.40 16.83 2.45
C GLY A 643 14.75 17.38 1.05
N LYS A 644 15.96 17.89 0.83
CA LYS A 644 16.40 18.46 -0.46
C LYS A 644 17.05 17.41 -1.34
N ALA A 645 16.33 16.32 -1.58
CA ALA A 645 16.84 15.15 -2.31
C ALA A 645 17.23 15.47 -3.77
N GLY A 646 16.46 16.29 -4.48
CA GLY A 646 16.80 16.76 -5.83
C GLY A 646 18.03 17.67 -5.87
N ALA A 647 18.36 18.36 -4.76
CA ALA A 647 19.63 19.08 -4.61
C ALA A 647 20.79 18.12 -4.29
N ALA A 648 20.57 17.11 -3.45
CA ALA A 648 21.54 16.08 -3.14
C ALA A 648 21.96 15.29 -4.41
N MET A 649 21.02 14.96 -5.30
CA MET A 649 21.31 14.40 -6.63
C MET A 649 22.20 15.32 -7.48
N LYS A 650 21.97 16.63 -7.47
CA LYS A 650 22.82 17.60 -8.19
C LYS A 650 24.25 17.65 -7.65
N VAL A 651 24.44 17.45 -6.34
CA VAL A 651 25.78 17.39 -5.71
C VAL A 651 26.51 16.07 -6.02
N LEU A 652 25.79 14.97 -6.30
CA LEU A 652 26.39 13.72 -6.81
C LEU A 652 26.90 13.88 -8.25
N GLY A 653 26.28 14.74 -9.07
CA GLY A 653 26.74 15.10 -10.40
C GLY A 653 26.81 13.91 -11.35
N GLU A 654 28.00 13.65 -11.93
CA GLU A 654 28.26 12.52 -12.84
C GLU A 654 28.01 11.14 -12.19
N ARG A 655 28.01 11.05 -10.85
CA ARG A 655 27.63 9.83 -10.12
C ARG A 655 26.12 9.54 -10.17
N VAL A 656 25.32 10.36 -10.84
CA VAL A 656 23.94 10.01 -11.23
C VAL A 656 23.95 9.63 -12.71
N VAL A 657 23.69 8.35 -13.00
CA VAL A 657 23.69 7.78 -14.36
C VAL A 657 22.25 7.52 -14.80
N GLU A 658 21.91 7.93 -16.02
CA GLU A 658 20.63 7.58 -16.66
C GLU A 658 20.79 6.32 -17.52
N ALA A 659 19.83 5.40 -17.40
CA ALA A 659 19.77 4.18 -18.17
C ALA A 659 18.31 3.86 -18.56
N ALA A 660 18.12 3.29 -19.76
CA ALA A 660 16.79 2.84 -20.20
C ALA A 660 16.26 1.66 -19.37
N ASP A 661 17.16 0.83 -18.85
CA ASP A 661 16.91 -0.12 -17.76
C ASP A 661 17.93 0.12 -16.63
N PRO A 662 17.53 0.82 -15.56
CA PRO A 662 18.40 1.10 -14.41
C PRO A 662 18.81 -0.15 -13.61
N ALA A 663 17.99 -1.19 -13.59
CA ALA A 663 18.27 -2.43 -12.85
C ALA A 663 19.33 -3.25 -13.61
N ALA A 664 19.17 -3.39 -14.92
CA ALA A 664 20.16 -4.01 -15.78
C ALA A 664 21.51 -3.27 -15.71
N ALA A 665 21.52 -1.94 -15.87
CA ALA A 665 22.75 -1.15 -15.87
C ALA A 665 23.50 -1.20 -14.53
N ALA A 666 22.80 -1.25 -13.40
CA ALA A 666 23.43 -1.40 -12.08
C ALA A 666 24.11 -2.76 -11.88
N ALA A 667 23.54 -3.84 -12.43
CA ALA A 667 24.17 -5.15 -12.44
C ALA A 667 25.46 -5.16 -13.28
N ASP A 668 25.44 -4.56 -14.48
CA ASP A 668 26.64 -4.43 -15.33
C ASP A 668 27.74 -3.60 -14.66
N MET A 669 27.38 -2.49 -14.00
CA MET A 669 28.33 -1.67 -13.24
C MET A 669 29.01 -2.47 -12.12
N TRP A 670 28.26 -3.30 -11.39
CA TRP A 670 28.82 -4.11 -10.31
C TRP A 670 29.67 -5.28 -10.83
N LEU A 671 29.25 -5.94 -11.91
CA LEU A 671 30.04 -6.96 -12.58
C LEU A 671 31.32 -6.38 -13.22
N GLY A 672 31.31 -5.11 -13.64
CA GLY A 672 32.48 -4.41 -14.14
C GLY A 672 33.54 -4.04 -13.09
N LEU A 673 33.24 -4.18 -11.79
CA LEU A 673 34.21 -4.01 -10.71
C LEU A 673 35.08 -5.26 -10.55
N ASP A 674 36.31 -5.10 -10.06
CA ASP A 674 37.15 -6.22 -9.66
C ASP A 674 36.62 -6.91 -8.37
N PRO A 675 37.05 -8.15 -8.06
CA PRO A 675 36.53 -8.89 -6.92
C PRO A 675 36.68 -8.20 -5.55
N GLN A 676 37.69 -7.36 -5.32
CA GLN A 676 37.85 -6.65 -4.05
C GLN A 676 36.89 -5.46 -3.98
N GLU A 677 36.74 -4.71 -5.07
CA GLU A 677 35.74 -3.63 -5.14
C GLU A 677 34.29 -4.15 -5.09
N ARG A 678 34.02 -5.36 -5.59
CA ARG A 678 32.74 -6.08 -5.42
C ARG A 678 32.41 -6.47 -3.97
N GLU A 679 33.41 -6.58 -3.09
CA GLU A 679 33.17 -6.82 -1.65
C GLU A 679 32.98 -5.49 -0.88
N ALA A 680 33.64 -4.41 -1.32
CA ALA A 680 33.45 -3.06 -0.77
C ALA A 680 32.16 -2.35 -1.25
N THR A 681 31.52 -2.84 -2.32
CA THR A 681 30.36 -2.19 -2.98
C THR A 681 29.07 -2.98 -2.83
N ALA A 682 28.11 -2.42 -2.09
CA ALA A 682 26.75 -2.94 -2.00
C ALA A 682 25.85 -2.43 -3.14
N VAL A 683 24.88 -3.25 -3.58
CA VAL A 683 23.85 -2.82 -4.54
C VAL A 683 22.48 -2.73 -3.84
N PHE A 684 21.81 -1.60 -4.00
CA PHE A 684 20.50 -1.33 -3.39
C PHE A 684 19.44 -1.00 -4.45
N ALA A 685 18.24 -1.54 -4.28
CA ALA A 685 17.10 -1.30 -5.15
C ALA A 685 15.93 -0.64 -4.40
N SER A 686 15.19 0.23 -5.10
CA SER A 686 13.94 0.83 -4.64
C SER A 686 12.87 -0.21 -4.27
N GLY A 687 12.70 -1.26 -5.09
CA GLY A 687 11.66 -2.27 -4.93
C GLY A 687 12.03 -3.68 -5.45
N ARG A 688 11.13 -4.63 -5.17
CA ARG A 688 11.29 -6.07 -5.47
C ARG A 688 11.66 -6.38 -6.92
N ASP A 689 10.97 -5.80 -7.91
CA ASP A 689 11.17 -6.10 -9.32
C ASP A 689 12.61 -5.78 -9.78
N ALA A 690 13.11 -4.59 -9.42
CA ALA A 690 14.48 -4.17 -9.70
C ALA A 690 15.49 -5.08 -8.98
N ARG A 691 15.25 -5.42 -7.71
CA ARG A 691 16.10 -6.35 -6.95
C ARG A 691 16.17 -7.73 -7.59
N ALA A 692 15.04 -8.25 -8.10
CA ALA A 692 14.99 -9.55 -8.77
C ALA A 692 15.80 -9.55 -10.08
N ILE A 693 15.68 -8.50 -10.90
CA ILE A 693 16.45 -8.33 -12.14
C ILE A 693 17.95 -8.24 -11.84
N ILE A 694 18.35 -7.41 -10.88
CA ILE A 694 19.76 -7.25 -10.49
C ILE A 694 20.34 -8.57 -9.95
N ASN A 695 19.60 -9.26 -9.06
CA ASN A 695 20.05 -10.52 -8.48
C ASN A 695 20.28 -11.60 -9.54
N GLN A 696 19.34 -11.79 -10.48
CA GLN A 696 19.50 -12.80 -11.53
C GLN A 696 20.68 -12.44 -12.43
N ARG A 697 20.75 -11.19 -12.90
CA ARG A 697 21.79 -10.77 -13.85
C ARG A 697 23.20 -10.80 -13.26
N ILE A 698 23.35 -10.55 -11.96
CA ILE A 698 24.62 -10.74 -11.25
C ILE A 698 24.94 -12.24 -11.11
N GLN A 699 23.97 -13.10 -10.78
CA GLN A 699 24.19 -14.56 -10.73
C GLN A 699 24.64 -15.10 -12.09
N ASP A 700 23.94 -14.73 -13.17
CA ASP A 700 24.27 -15.13 -14.55
C ASP A 700 25.69 -14.69 -14.96
N GLY A 701 26.07 -13.46 -14.62
CA GLY A 701 27.41 -12.92 -14.86
C GLY A 701 28.51 -13.65 -14.06
N LEU A 702 28.27 -13.96 -12.79
CA LEU A 702 29.22 -14.71 -11.96
C LEU A 702 29.33 -16.19 -12.36
N ILE A 703 28.28 -16.78 -12.94
CA ILE A 703 28.34 -18.10 -13.59
C ILE A 703 29.20 -18.05 -14.85
N ALA A 704 29.02 -17.03 -15.70
CA ALA A 704 29.84 -16.85 -16.91
C ALA A 704 31.33 -16.57 -16.60
N GLU A 705 31.61 -15.94 -15.46
CA GLU A 705 32.97 -15.74 -14.93
C GLU A 705 33.57 -17.00 -14.27
N GLY A 706 32.74 -17.96 -13.85
CA GLY A 706 33.14 -19.13 -13.07
C GLY A 706 33.30 -18.89 -11.56
N SER A 707 33.05 -17.66 -11.08
CA SER A 707 33.01 -17.29 -9.65
C SER A 707 31.82 -17.90 -8.89
N VAL A 708 30.75 -18.25 -9.60
CA VAL A 708 29.66 -19.11 -9.12
C VAL A 708 29.65 -20.37 -9.98
N LYS A 709 29.59 -21.55 -9.36
CA LYS A 709 29.95 -22.82 -10.02
C LYS A 709 29.12 -24.01 -9.52
N GLY A 710 29.27 -25.14 -10.22
CA GLY A 710 28.50 -26.36 -9.99
C GLY A 710 27.13 -26.34 -10.68
N GLU A 711 26.44 -27.48 -10.63
CA GLU A 711 25.05 -27.58 -11.06
C GLU A 711 24.13 -26.79 -10.13
N ALA A 712 22.99 -26.31 -10.64
CA ALA A 712 22.00 -25.61 -9.82
C ALA A 712 21.10 -26.62 -9.11
N ILE A 713 20.92 -26.45 -7.80
CA ILE A 713 19.75 -27.01 -7.12
C ILE A 713 18.57 -26.06 -7.28
N HIS A 714 17.39 -26.61 -7.62
CA HIS A 714 16.13 -25.88 -7.67
C HIS A 714 15.41 -25.97 -6.32
N LEU A 715 15.15 -24.82 -5.71
CA LEU A 715 14.46 -24.69 -4.42
C LEU A 715 13.14 -23.94 -4.58
N THR A 716 12.05 -24.50 -4.04
CA THR A 716 10.77 -23.78 -3.95
C THR A 716 10.76 -22.87 -2.72
N VAL A 717 11.03 -21.58 -2.94
CA VAL A 717 10.99 -20.55 -1.89
C VAL A 717 9.64 -19.82 -1.87
N TYR A 718 9.28 -19.26 -0.72
CA TYR A 718 7.97 -18.66 -0.48
C TYR A 718 8.08 -17.14 -0.32
N GLU A 719 7.72 -16.41 -1.37
CA GLU A 719 7.73 -14.95 -1.38
C GLU A 719 6.38 -14.40 -0.89
N ARG A 720 6.38 -13.47 0.07
CA ARG A 720 5.14 -12.98 0.70
C ARG A 720 4.34 -12.06 -0.23
N VAL A 721 3.03 -12.22 -0.26
CA VAL A 721 2.10 -11.26 -0.88
C VAL A 721 1.78 -10.15 0.11
N ASN A 722 1.86 -8.88 -0.31
CA ASN A 722 1.70 -7.70 0.55
C ASN A 722 0.22 -7.31 0.77
N THR A 723 -0.55 -8.18 1.43
CA THR A 723 -1.98 -7.99 1.77
C THR A 723 -2.20 -7.49 3.20
N THR A 724 -3.16 -6.58 3.40
CA THR A 724 -3.73 -6.24 4.71
C THR A 724 -4.58 -7.39 5.27
N ARG A 725 -4.84 -7.40 6.58
CA ARG A 725 -5.70 -8.42 7.21
C ARG A 725 -7.15 -8.32 6.75
N GLU A 726 -7.61 -7.12 6.40
CA GLU A 726 -8.96 -6.90 5.86
C GLU A 726 -9.09 -7.41 4.40
N GLU A 727 -8.05 -7.31 3.57
CA GLU A 727 -8.05 -7.85 2.19
C GLU A 727 -8.18 -9.37 2.17
N LEU A 728 -7.64 -10.07 3.18
CA LEU A 728 -7.81 -11.52 3.32
C LEU A 728 -9.27 -11.95 3.54
N ARG A 729 -10.19 -11.02 3.85
CA ARG A 729 -11.64 -11.31 3.95
C ARG A 729 -12.32 -11.43 2.59
N TYR A 730 -11.60 -11.20 1.49
CA TYR A 730 -12.14 -11.15 0.12
C TYR A 730 -11.61 -12.29 -0.75
N ALA A 731 -12.52 -12.98 -1.44
CA ALA A 731 -12.19 -14.10 -2.32
C ALA A 731 -11.28 -13.73 -3.51
N SER A 732 -11.33 -12.46 -3.94
CA SER A 732 -10.47 -11.89 -5.00
C SER A 732 -8.99 -11.82 -4.64
N THR A 733 -8.65 -11.90 -3.35
CA THR A 733 -7.29 -11.87 -2.83
C THR A 733 -6.59 -13.24 -2.97
N TYR A 734 -7.35 -14.28 -3.30
CA TYR A 734 -6.89 -15.66 -3.43
C TYR A 734 -6.85 -16.12 -4.90
N TRP A 735 -5.79 -16.82 -5.32
CA TRP A 735 -5.72 -17.50 -6.61
C TRP A 735 -4.90 -18.80 -6.55
N PRO A 736 -5.16 -19.78 -7.45
CA PRO A 736 -4.37 -21.00 -7.51
C PRO A 736 -2.88 -20.74 -7.73
N GLY A 737 -2.03 -21.46 -7.01
CA GLY A 737 -0.56 -21.27 -7.01
C GLY A 737 -0.03 -20.48 -5.81
N GLN A 738 -0.89 -19.74 -5.11
CA GLN A 738 -0.59 -19.19 -3.79
C GLN A 738 -0.60 -20.26 -2.70
N THR A 739 0.01 -19.92 -1.57
CA THR A 739 -0.01 -20.67 -0.32
C THR A 739 -0.40 -19.74 0.82
N LEU A 740 -1.42 -20.12 1.60
CA LEU A 740 -1.82 -19.46 2.84
C LEU A 740 -1.09 -20.11 4.03
N GLU A 741 -0.34 -19.31 4.78
CA GLU A 741 0.31 -19.73 6.03
C GLU A 741 -0.49 -19.21 7.23
N VAL A 742 -0.80 -20.11 8.16
CA VAL A 742 -1.65 -19.87 9.33
C VAL A 742 -0.83 -20.14 10.59
N GLY A 743 -0.63 -19.10 11.40
CA GLY A 743 0.23 -19.14 12.56
C GLY A 743 -0.38 -19.81 13.80
N ARG A 744 0.44 -19.85 14.86
CA ARG A 744 0.10 -20.43 16.17
C ARG A 744 -1.18 -19.79 16.73
N GLY A 745 -2.19 -20.62 16.98
CA GLY A 745 -3.54 -20.20 17.36
C GLY A 745 -4.61 -20.61 16.34
N GLY A 746 -4.24 -20.68 15.05
CA GLY A 746 -5.20 -20.89 13.95
C GLY A 746 -6.02 -19.64 13.61
N ALA A 747 -6.86 -19.73 12.59
CA ALA A 747 -7.95 -18.79 12.34
C ALA A 747 -9.25 -19.46 12.79
N GLN A 748 -9.58 -19.27 14.06
CA GLN A 748 -10.61 -20.05 14.78
C GLN A 748 -12.03 -19.71 14.33
N ASP A 749 -12.24 -18.45 13.93
CA ASP A 749 -13.45 -17.90 13.30
C ASP A 749 -13.84 -18.60 11.99
N VAL A 750 -12.86 -19.11 11.23
CA VAL A 750 -13.07 -19.93 10.01
C VAL A 750 -12.68 -21.40 10.19
N GLY A 751 -12.30 -21.83 11.40
CA GLY A 751 -11.95 -23.21 11.74
C GLY A 751 -10.66 -23.75 11.12
N ILE A 752 -9.78 -22.88 10.58
CA ILE A 752 -8.51 -23.29 9.98
C ILE A 752 -7.45 -23.41 11.08
N LYS A 753 -6.75 -24.55 11.13
CA LYS A 753 -5.69 -24.79 12.12
C LYS A 753 -4.38 -24.10 11.72
N ALA A 754 -3.44 -24.01 12.65
CA ALA A 754 -2.08 -23.60 12.32
C ALA A 754 -1.45 -24.59 11.31
N GLY A 755 -0.81 -24.09 10.26
CA GLY A 755 -0.29 -24.89 9.17
C GLY A 755 -0.02 -24.09 7.89
N ARG A 756 0.44 -24.79 6.84
CA ARG A 756 0.64 -24.26 5.48
C ARG A 756 -0.40 -24.89 4.55
N TYR A 757 -1.06 -24.09 3.73
CA TYR A 757 -2.18 -24.52 2.89
C TYR A 757 -2.07 -23.97 1.46
N ASP A 758 -1.95 -24.83 0.46
CA ASP A 758 -1.99 -24.40 -0.94
C ASP A 758 -3.41 -24.02 -1.37
N VAL A 759 -3.53 -22.89 -2.06
CA VAL A 759 -4.79 -22.45 -2.68
C VAL A 759 -5.00 -23.27 -3.95
N LEU A 760 -6.05 -24.09 -3.96
CA LEU A 760 -6.39 -24.95 -5.10
C LEU A 760 -7.39 -24.28 -6.06
N LYS A 761 -8.41 -23.63 -5.51
CA LYS A 761 -9.50 -23.04 -6.29
C LYS A 761 -10.30 -22.01 -5.50
N VAL A 762 -10.65 -20.90 -6.14
CA VAL A 762 -11.77 -20.05 -5.72
C VAL A 762 -13.03 -20.50 -6.45
N HIS A 763 -14.12 -20.68 -5.71
CA HIS A 763 -15.43 -21.09 -6.24
C HIS A 763 -16.31 -19.87 -6.52
N ALA A 764 -17.25 -19.99 -7.46
CA ALA A 764 -18.12 -18.87 -7.88
C ALA A 764 -19.00 -18.28 -6.74
N ASN A 765 -19.17 -19.02 -5.64
CA ASN A 765 -19.83 -18.56 -4.41
C ASN A 765 -18.86 -17.91 -3.39
N GLY A 766 -17.68 -17.47 -3.82
CA GLY A 766 -16.67 -16.80 -3.00
C GLY A 766 -15.86 -17.71 -2.06
N LYS A 767 -16.17 -19.00 -1.98
CA LYS A 767 -15.46 -19.93 -1.09
C LYS A 767 -14.11 -20.35 -1.68
N VAL A 768 -13.10 -20.45 -0.82
CA VAL A 768 -11.73 -20.81 -1.21
C VAL A 768 -11.45 -22.24 -0.75
N GLU A 769 -10.94 -23.06 -1.67
CA GLU A 769 -10.51 -24.43 -1.43
C GLU A 769 -8.99 -24.46 -1.24
N LEU A 770 -8.60 -24.91 -0.06
CA LEU A 770 -7.25 -25.02 0.47
C LEU A 770 -6.83 -26.50 0.61
N SER A 771 -5.53 -26.78 0.63
CA SER A 771 -5.00 -28.12 0.91
C SER A 771 -3.70 -28.10 1.71
N ASP A 772 -3.60 -28.90 2.78
CA ASP A 772 -2.36 -29.17 3.52
C ASP A 772 -1.56 -30.37 2.95
N GLY A 773 -1.90 -30.81 1.73
CA GLY A 773 -1.36 -32.00 1.08
C GLY A 773 -2.00 -33.31 1.55
N ARG A 774 -2.66 -33.34 2.72
CA ARG A 774 -3.34 -34.53 3.28
C ARG A 774 -4.86 -34.38 3.32
N ARG A 775 -5.36 -33.15 3.44
CA ARG A 775 -6.77 -32.77 3.60
C ARG A 775 -7.07 -31.58 2.72
N ARG A 776 -8.29 -31.53 2.18
CA ARG A 776 -8.85 -30.32 1.58
C ARG A 776 -9.79 -29.63 2.56
N ILE A 777 -9.66 -28.32 2.68
CA ILE A 777 -10.51 -27.47 3.52
C ILE A 777 -11.17 -26.44 2.60
N ARG A 778 -12.50 -26.28 2.67
CA ARG A 778 -13.21 -25.22 1.95
C ARG A 778 -13.74 -24.21 2.94
N PHE A 779 -13.11 -23.05 3.00
CA PHE A 779 -13.51 -21.96 3.90
C PHE A 779 -14.16 -20.81 3.14
N ASP A 780 -14.66 -19.84 3.89
CA ASP A 780 -15.40 -18.69 3.42
C ASP A 780 -14.69 -17.42 3.93
N PRO A 781 -13.91 -16.72 3.10
CA PRO A 781 -13.15 -15.54 3.53
C PRO A 781 -14.00 -14.46 4.20
N GLN A 782 -15.28 -14.32 3.83
CA GLN A 782 -16.16 -13.30 4.42
C GLN A 782 -16.48 -13.60 5.90
N LYS A 783 -16.29 -14.84 6.35
CA LYS A 783 -16.43 -15.24 7.76
C LYS A 783 -15.25 -14.83 8.64
N LEU A 784 -14.09 -14.52 8.06
CA LEU A 784 -12.98 -13.93 8.83
C LEU A 784 -13.46 -12.68 9.57
N SER A 785 -13.13 -12.61 10.85
CA SER A 785 -13.56 -11.58 11.78
C SER A 785 -12.79 -10.28 11.49
N PRO A 786 -13.46 -9.14 11.24
CA PRO A 786 -12.75 -7.87 11.03
C PRO A 786 -12.00 -7.39 12.28
N THR A 787 -12.36 -7.87 13.48
CA THR A 787 -11.87 -7.34 14.77
C THR A 787 -10.85 -8.21 15.51
N GLU A 788 -10.60 -9.46 15.11
CA GLU A 788 -9.88 -10.46 15.93
C GLU A 788 -8.37 -10.18 16.15
N GLN A 789 -7.59 -9.99 15.09
CA GLN A 789 -6.14 -9.69 15.10
C GLN A 789 -5.17 -10.77 15.65
N ARG A 790 -5.59 -11.74 16.47
CA ARG A 790 -4.69 -12.80 16.99
C ARG A 790 -4.36 -13.86 15.93
N ASP A 791 -5.24 -14.04 14.97
CA ASP A 791 -5.08 -14.89 13.80
C ASP A 791 -3.96 -14.36 12.88
N ARG A 792 -2.83 -15.07 12.86
CA ARG A 792 -1.70 -14.73 11.99
C ARG A 792 -1.88 -15.42 10.64
N LEU A 793 -2.44 -14.70 9.68
CA LEU A 793 -2.60 -15.14 8.28
C LEU A 793 -1.60 -14.42 7.38
N GLN A 794 -0.94 -15.17 6.48
CA GLN A 794 -0.03 -14.63 5.46
C GLN A 794 -0.24 -15.37 4.15
N LEU A 795 -0.51 -14.66 3.06
CA LEU A 795 -0.41 -15.22 1.71
C LEU A 795 1.03 -15.13 1.19
N SER A 796 1.47 -16.16 0.50
CA SER A 796 2.75 -16.23 -0.20
C SER A 796 2.57 -16.86 -1.57
N GLU A 797 3.46 -16.55 -2.52
CA GLU A 797 3.58 -17.23 -3.81
C GLU A 797 4.82 -18.12 -3.83
N LYS A 798 4.74 -19.21 -4.59
CA LYS A 798 5.86 -20.13 -4.79
C LYS A 798 6.76 -19.61 -5.91
N LYS A 799 8.03 -19.44 -5.60
CA LYS A 799 9.09 -19.02 -6.53
C LYS A 799 10.10 -20.15 -6.65
N ASP A 800 10.44 -20.54 -7.88
CA ASP A 800 11.61 -21.38 -8.13
C ASP A 800 12.87 -20.52 -7.97
N LEU A 801 13.88 -21.06 -7.29
CA LEU A 801 15.16 -20.41 -7.08
C LEU A 801 16.29 -21.40 -7.39
N GLN A 802 17.13 -21.04 -8.35
CA GLN A 802 18.37 -21.76 -8.64
C GLN A 802 19.46 -21.31 -7.68
N LEU A 803 20.10 -22.27 -7.01
CA LEU A 803 21.17 -22.04 -6.04
C LEU A 803 22.41 -22.88 -6.39
N ARG A 804 23.60 -22.28 -6.28
CA ARG A 804 24.89 -22.85 -6.70
C ARG A 804 25.98 -22.59 -5.66
N GLU A 805 27.14 -23.25 -5.80
CA GLU A 805 28.30 -22.95 -4.96
C GLU A 805 28.83 -21.53 -5.26
N GLY A 806 29.04 -20.74 -4.20
CA GLY A 806 29.50 -19.34 -4.27
C GLY A 806 28.40 -18.31 -4.02
N ASP A 807 27.11 -18.69 -4.14
CA ASP A 807 25.97 -17.76 -4.11
C ASP A 807 25.86 -16.93 -2.82
N ARG A 808 25.50 -15.64 -2.96
CA ARG A 808 25.14 -14.76 -1.83
C ARG A 808 23.63 -14.81 -1.60
N ILE A 809 23.20 -15.23 -0.41
CA ILE A 809 21.77 -15.35 -0.01
C ILE A 809 21.44 -14.51 1.23
N ARG A 810 20.14 -14.31 1.46
CA ARG A 810 19.56 -13.79 2.71
C ARG A 810 18.48 -14.75 3.23
N TRP A 811 18.26 -14.76 4.54
CA TRP A 811 17.10 -15.44 5.15
C TRP A 811 15.85 -14.56 5.12
N THR A 812 14.67 -15.17 4.90
CA THR A 812 13.34 -14.52 4.90
C THR A 812 12.45 -14.95 6.09
N ALA A 813 12.99 -15.80 6.95
CA ALA A 813 12.44 -16.23 8.24
C ALA A 813 13.55 -16.19 9.32
N ASN A 814 13.22 -16.57 10.56
CA ASN A 814 14.21 -16.71 11.64
C ASN A 814 14.27 -18.16 12.10
N ASP A 815 15.48 -18.68 12.25
CA ASP A 815 15.80 -19.84 13.09
C ASP A 815 16.77 -19.35 14.18
N LYS A 816 16.24 -19.18 15.40
CA LYS A 816 17.00 -18.63 16.54
C LYS A 816 17.94 -19.66 17.18
N GLU A 817 17.75 -20.95 16.91
CA GLU A 817 18.59 -22.02 17.47
C GLU A 817 19.88 -22.21 16.64
N ARG A 818 19.80 -21.96 15.33
CA ARG A 818 20.92 -22.07 14.38
C ARG A 818 21.46 -20.72 13.87
N GLY A 819 21.17 -19.61 14.58
CA GLY A 819 21.70 -18.27 14.26
C GLY A 819 21.18 -17.61 12.97
N MET A 820 20.32 -18.27 12.19
CA MET A 820 19.82 -17.77 10.90
C MET A 820 18.70 -16.74 11.10
N LEU A 821 19.07 -15.49 11.35
CA LEU A 821 18.13 -14.39 11.56
C LEU A 821 17.60 -13.81 10.23
N ASN A 822 16.33 -13.38 10.24
CA ASN A 822 15.67 -12.76 9.07
C ASN A 822 16.44 -11.52 8.60
N ALA A 823 16.66 -11.41 7.28
CA ALA A 823 17.49 -10.41 6.61
C ALA A 823 19.00 -10.41 7.00
N ALA A 824 19.49 -11.41 7.73
CA ALA A 824 20.93 -11.69 7.78
C ALA A 824 21.39 -12.33 6.45
N LEU A 825 22.66 -12.08 6.10
CA LEU A 825 23.30 -12.61 4.89
C LEU A 825 23.99 -13.95 5.20
N ALA A 826 24.11 -14.79 4.18
CA ALA A 826 24.94 -15.98 4.18
C ALA A 826 25.52 -16.23 2.77
N ARG A 827 26.58 -17.05 2.68
CA ARG A 827 27.18 -17.48 1.41
C ARG A 827 27.07 -19.00 1.29
N VAL A 828 26.68 -19.50 0.12
CA VAL A 828 26.71 -20.95 -0.17
C VAL A 828 28.15 -21.38 -0.44
N VAL A 829 28.64 -22.35 0.32
CA VAL A 829 30.00 -22.90 0.23
C VAL A 829 30.03 -24.36 -0.24
N GLY A 830 28.88 -24.94 -0.54
CA GLY A 830 28.74 -26.27 -1.12
C GLY A 830 27.26 -26.59 -1.42
N VAL A 831 27.03 -27.31 -2.50
CA VAL A 831 25.74 -27.93 -2.84
C VAL A 831 26.06 -29.36 -3.28
N ASP A 832 25.49 -30.35 -2.61
CA ASP A 832 25.75 -31.76 -2.83
C ASP A 832 24.49 -32.62 -2.54
N ALA A 833 24.66 -33.94 -2.52
CA ALA A 833 23.56 -34.88 -2.27
C ALA A 833 23.09 -34.93 -0.80
N ASP A 834 23.93 -34.51 0.15
CA ASP A 834 23.58 -34.44 1.57
C ASP A 834 22.86 -33.11 1.88
N GLY A 835 23.19 -32.02 1.18
CA GLY A 835 22.37 -30.82 1.14
C GLY A 835 23.05 -29.54 0.63
N VAL A 836 22.67 -28.41 1.23
CA VAL A 836 23.26 -27.09 0.98
C VAL A 836 24.07 -26.66 2.19
N LYS A 837 25.36 -26.39 1.99
CA LYS A 837 26.26 -25.91 3.02
C LYS A 837 26.43 -24.40 2.93
N VAL A 838 26.18 -23.70 4.03
CA VAL A 838 26.21 -22.23 4.10
C VAL A 838 27.19 -21.73 5.16
N GLU A 839 27.90 -20.65 4.82
CA GLU A 839 28.61 -19.79 5.76
C GLU A 839 27.68 -18.65 6.18
N THR A 840 27.36 -18.55 7.47
CA THR A 840 26.52 -17.48 8.04
C THR A 840 27.32 -16.21 8.32
N ALA A 841 26.63 -15.09 8.61
CA ALA A 841 27.27 -13.78 8.82
C ALA A 841 28.32 -13.75 9.95
N ASP A 842 28.15 -14.60 10.96
CA ASP A 842 29.05 -14.84 12.10
C ASP A 842 30.18 -15.86 11.79
N LYS A 843 30.31 -16.27 10.52
CA LYS A 843 31.30 -17.25 10.01
C LYS A 843 31.13 -18.69 10.53
N ALA A 844 29.99 -19.03 11.13
CA ALA A 844 29.64 -20.43 11.37
C ALA A 844 29.34 -21.15 10.04
N LEU A 845 29.59 -22.47 10.01
CA LEU A 845 29.27 -23.35 8.89
C LEU A 845 28.10 -24.26 9.24
N VAL A 846 27.00 -24.14 8.50
CA VAL A 846 25.77 -24.91 8.71
C VAL A 846 25.49 -25.73 7.45
N THR A 847 25.20 -27.03 7.60
CA THR A 847 24.65 -27.85 6.51
C THR A 847 23.14 -27.98 6.69
N LEU A 848 22.38 -27.61 5.66
CA LEU A 848 20.94 -27.75 5.58
C LEU A 848 20.62 -28.92 4.64
N GLY A 849 20.07 -30.00 5.19
CA GLY A 849 19.61 -31.14 4.37
C GLY A 849 18.48 -30.74 3.42
N LEU A 850 18.28 -31.49 2.34
CA LEU A 850 17.35 -31.10 1.25
C LEU A 850 15.89 -30.86 1.68
N GLY A 851 15.46 -31.43 2.81
CA GLY A 851 14.13 -31.20 3.41
C GLY A 851 14.08 -30.11 4.49
N ASP A 852 15.14 -29.30 4.67
CA ASP A 852 15.17 -28.30 5.75
C ASP A 852 14.20 -27.13 5.49
N PRO A 853 13.33 -26.79 6.46
CA PRO A 853 12.42 -25.65 6.37
C PRO A 853 13.06 -24.34 5.88
N MET A 854 14.32 -24.07 6.24
CA MET A 854 15.02 -22.84 5.89
C MET A 854 15.42 -22.74 4.42
N LEU A 855 15.53 -23.86 3.69
CA LEU A 855 15.73 -23.84 2.23
C LEU A 855 14.51 -23.28 1.49
N SER A 856 13.32 -23.32 2.10
CA SER A 856 12.12 -22.64 1.59
C SER A 856 12.00 -21.16 2.01
N ARG A 857 12.96 -20.66 2.80
CA ARG A 857 12.97 -19.34 3.47
C ARG A 857 14.26 -18.56 3.21
N LEU A 858 14.76 -18.62 1.98
CA LEU A 858 15.90 -17.85 1.50
C LEU A 858 15.58 -17.18 0.16
N ASP A 859 16.44 -16.24 -0.23
CA ASP A 859 16.38 -15.52 -1.51
C ASP A 859 17.79 -14.99 -1.84
N LEU A 860 18.09 -14.72 -3.12
CA LEU A 860 19.40 -14.16 -3.50
C LEU A 860 19.60 -12.75 -2.91
N ALA A 861 20.86 -12.40 -2.64
CA ALA A 861 21.24 -11.19 -1.91
C ALA A 861 22.48 -10.48 -2.48
N TYR A 862 22.69 -10.56 -3.81
CA TYR A 862 23.61 -9.67 -4.52
C TYR A 862 23.19 -8.20 -4.42
N SER A 863 21.87 -7.97 -4.36
CA SER A 863 21.27 -6.67 -4.12
C SER A 863 20.17 -6.75 -3.04
N LEU A 864 19.94 -5.61 -2.36
CA LEU A 864 19.01 -5.50 -1.22
C LEU A 864 17.99 -4.38 -1.46
N ASN A 865 16.76 -4.53 -0.94
CA ASN A 865 15.79 -3.42 -0.95
C ASN A 865 16.35 -2.30 -0.06
N MET A 866 16.17 -1.03 -0.44
CA MET A 866 16.60 0.11 0.38
C MET A 866 15.92 0.14 1.77
N HIS A 867 14.73 -0.45 1.92
CA HIS A 867 14.09 -0.67 3.22
C HIS A 867 14.88 -1.61 4.14
N MET A 868 15.63 -2.58 3.59
CA MET A 868 16.56 -3.45 4.33
C MET A 868 17.92 -2.79 4.58
N ALA A 869 18.20 -1.63 3.99
CA ALA A 869 19.46 -0.91 4.21
C ALA A 869 19.51 -0.24 5.61
N GLN A 870 18.38 -0.09 6.31
CA GLN A 870 18.39 0.45 7.67
C GLN A 870 19.22 -0.44 8.61
N GLY A 871 20.05 0.18 9.45
CA GLY A 871 21.08 -0.49 10.26
C GLY A 871 22.40 -0.80 9.52
N ILE A 872 22.37 -1.06 8.21
CA ILE A 872 23.58 -1.40 7.42
C ILE A 872 24.54 -0.20 7.33
N THR A 873 25.84 -0.45 7.20
CA THR A 873 26.84 0.53 6.75
C THR A 873 27.73 -0.12 5.70
N THR A 874 28.10 0.61 4.66
CA THR A 874 28.96 0.13 3.56
C THR A 874 29.89 1.27 3.10
N ASP A 875 31.04 0.94 2.52
CA ASP A 875 32.01 1.94 2.09
C ASP A 875 31.65 2.52 0.70
N LYS A 876 31.29 1.66 -0.27
CA LYS A 876 30.75 2.05 -1.58
C LYS A 876 29.32 1.51 -1.81
N ALA A 877 28.52 2.19 -2.62
CA ALA A 877 27.23 1.65 -3.05
C ALA A 877 26.79 2.07 -4.46
N ILE A 878 25.99 1.19 -5.10
CA ILE A 878 25.21 1.47 -6.30
C ILE A 878 23.73 1.42 -5.92
N GLY A 879 23.00 2.53 -6.10
CA GLY A 879 21.59 2.65 -5.74
C GLY A 879 20.68 2.84 -6.96
N VAL A 880 19.67 2.00 -7.10
CA VAL A 880 18.70 2.03 -8.21
C VAL A 880 17.36 2.60 -7.73
N MET A 881 16.89 3.68 -8.35
CA MET A 881 15.59 4.30 -8.06
C MET A 881 14.95 4.83 -9.34
N SER A 882 13.67 4.52 -9.58
CA SER A 882 12.98 4.96 -10.81
C SER A 882 11.90 6.01 -10.53
N SER A 883 11.75 6.97 -11.43
CA SER A 883 10.80 8.09 -11.36
C SER A 883 9.33 7.67 -11.50
N PHE A 884 9.05 6.46 -11.98
CA PHE A 884 7.69 5.91 -12.00
C PHE A 884 7.26 5.24 -10.69
N GLU A 885 8.19 4.85 -9.82
CA GLU A 885 7.94 4.08 -8.59
C GLU A 885 7.47 4.97 -7.42
N ARG A 886 6.42 5.77 -7.64
CA ARG A 886 5.96 6.88 -6.77
C ARG A 886 6.01 6.64 -5.26
N PHE A 887 5.61 5.45 -4.80
CA PHE A 887 5.57 5.13 -3.37
C PHE A 887 6.94 4.77 -2.78
N LEU A 888 7.83 4.16 -3.58
CA LEU A 888 9.16 3.73 -3.17
C LEU A 888 10.19 4.86 -3.35
N SER A 889 10.15 5.53 -4.50
CA SER A 889 11.01 6.68 -4.82
C SER A 889 10.53 7.96 -4.11
N ASN A 890 10.83 8.04 -2.81
CA ASN A 890 10.52 9.13 -1.87
C ASN A 890 11.77 9.63 -1.11
N GLN A 891 11.70 10.79 -0.44
CA GLN A 891 12.86 11.40 0.26
C GLN A 891 13.42 10.51 1.37
N ARG A 892 12.57 9.88 2.19
CA ARG A 892 13.02 9.02 3.30
C ARG A 892 13.81 7.81 2.82
N LEU A 893 13.39 7.16 1.73
CA LEU A 893 14.13 6.02 1.17
C LEU A 893 15.47 6.47 0.57
N PHE A 894 15.51 7.60 -0.14
CA PHE A 894 16.74 8.22 -0.62
C PHE A 894 17.69 8.61 0.53
N ASN A 895 17.18 9.20 1.62
CA ASN A 895 17.96 9.53 2.80
C ASN A 895 18.50 8.28 3.50
N VAL A 896 17.70 7.22 3.62
CA VAL A 896 18.15 5.93 4.16
C VAL A 896 19.27 5.33 3.31
N LEU A 897 19.20 5.38 1.98
CA LEU A 897 20.28 4.95 1.08
C LEU A 897 21.56 5.75 1.31
N VAL A 898 21.49 7.08 1.15
CA VAL A 898 22.64 8.00 1.28
C VAL A 898 23.35 7.81 2.63
N THR A 899 22.59 7.67 3.71
CA THR A 899 23.16 7.61 5.07
C THR A 899 23.82 6.29 5.43
N ARG A 900 23.77 5.22 4.61
CA ARG A 900 24.57 3.99 4.83
C ARG A 900 25.97 4.03 4.23
N VAL A 901 26.22 4.90 3.26
CA VAL A 901 27.46 4.92 2.46
C VAL A 901 28.52 5.80 3.12
N ARG A 902 29.75 5.32 3.29
CA ARG A 902 30.85 6.12 3.86
C ARG A 902 31.60 6.98 2.83
N ASP A 903 31.92 6.41 1.67
CA ASP A 903 32.96 6.95 0.78
C ASP A 903 32.47 7.32 -0.63
N ALA A 904 31.73 6.43 -1.32
CA ALA A 904 31.21 6.70 -2.68
C ALA A 904 29.83 6.08 -2.96
N LEU A 905 28.89 6.90 -3.43
CA LEU A 905 27.56 6.48 -3.90
C LEU A 905 27.40 6.80 -5.39
N THR A 906 27.00 5.80 -6.17
CA THR A 906 26.51 5.95 -7.55
C THR A 906 25.01 5.69 -7.59
N MET A 907 24.25 6.55 -8.26
CA MET A 907 22.81 6.41 -8.48
C MET A 907 22.55 6.01 -9.93
N VAL A 908 21.73 4.99 -10.17
CA VAL A 908 21.25 4.61 -11.51
C VAL A 908 19.74 4.85 -11.58
N VAL A 909 19.32 5.63 -12.57
CA VAL A 909 17.95 6.19 -12.65
C VAL A 909 17.40 6.13 -14.08
N ASP A 910 16.09 6.22 -14.23
CA ASP A 910 15.40 6.30 -15.53
C ASP A 910 15.38 7.73 -16.11
N ASP A 911 15.21 8.74 -15.26
CA ASP A 911 15.19 10.16 -15.62
C ASP A 911 15.51 11.03 -14.39
N LYS A 912 16.61 11.80 -14.46
CA LYS A 912 17.09 12.63 -13.34
C LYS A 912 16.12 13.73 -12.96
N GLU A 913 15.49 14.39 -13.92
CA GLU A 913 14.61 15.51 -13.62
C GLU A 913 13.26 15.05 -13.09
N LYS A 914 12.71 13.95 -13.60
CA LYS A 914 11.46 13.35 -13.10
C LYS A 914 11.70 12.80 -11.69
N LEU A 915 12.78 12.04 -11.47
CA LEU A 915 13.08 11.52 -10.13
C LEU A 915 13.37 12.65 -9.15
N GLY A 916 14.21 13.63 -9.50
CA GLY A 916 14.50 14.78 -8.63
C GLY A 916 13.25 15.56 -8.24
N ARG A 917 12.38 15.89 -9.22
CA ARG A 917 11.07 16.52 -8.95
C ARG A 917 10.14 15.65 -8.12
N GLN A 918 10.15 14.33 -8.30
CA GLN A 918 9.32 13.43 -7.51
C GLN A 918 9.81 13.36 -6.06
N LEU A 919 11.11 13.22 -5.82
CA LEU A 919 11.67 13.20 -4.48
C LEU A 919 11.38 14.54 -3.79
N ASP A 920 11.66 15.68 -4.41
CA ASP A 920 11.36 17.01 -3.83
C ASP A 920 9.85 17.25 -3.57
N MET A 921 8.95 16.45 -4.17
CA MET A 921 7.49 16.54 -4.00
C MET A 921 6.87 15.38 -3.19
N ASN A 922 7.63 14.36 -2.81
CA ASN A 922 7.16 13.22 -2.02
C ASN A 922 8.14 12.90 -0.87
N PRO A 923 7.89 13.42 0.35
CA PRO A 923 8.74 13.13 1.50
C PRO A 923 8.64 11.66 1.98
N GLY A 924 7.52 10.99 1.74
CA GLY A 924 7.24 9.65 2.27
C GLY A 924 6.76 9.65 3.73
N ASP A 925 6.29 10.79 4.24
CA ASP A 925 5.80 10.93 5.61
C ASP A 925 4.55 10.09 5.88
N LYS A 926 4.49 9.51 7.09
CA LYS A 926 3.26 8.91 7.62
C LYS A 926 2.28 10.00 8.04
N THR A 927 1.00 9.68 7.94
CA THR A 927 -0.08 10.57 8.40
C THR A 927 -0.23 10.57 9.92
N SER A 928 -0.82 11.65 10.46
CA SER A 928 -1.25 11.77 11.86
C SER A 928 -2.65 12.36 11.91
N SER A 929 -3.45 11.83 12.81
CA SER A 929 -4.81 12.28 13.16
C SER A 929 -4.76 13.69 13.77
N LEU A 930 -3.86 13.93 14.73
CA LEU A 930 -3.69 15.23 15.38
C LEU A 930 -3.21 16.31 14.40
N GLU A 931 -2.30 15.99 13.48
CA GLU A 931 -1.87 16.91 12.42
C GLU A 931 -3.01 17.18 11.42
N THR A 932 -3.72 16.14 10.98
CA THR A 932 -4.87 16.26 10.05
C THR A 932 -6.01 17.11 10.61
N LEU A 933 -6.21 17.10 11.92
CA LEU A 933 -7.19 17.94 12.61
C LEU A 933 -6.62 19.32 13.03
N GLY A 934 -5.40 19.65 12.62
CA GLY A 934 -4.74 20.92 12.94
C GLY A 934 -4.47 21.10 14.44
N ARG A 935 -4.44 20.03 15.24
CA ARG A 935 -4.13 20.06 16.68
C ARG A 935 -2.64 20.01 16.98
N LEU A 936 -1.84 19.46 16.05
CA LEU A 936 -0.38 19.53 16.03
C LEU A 936 0.09 20.04 14.66
N ASP A 937 1.39 20.32 14.52
CA ASP A 937 2.06 20.49 13.23
C ASP A 937 3.43 19.79 13.28
N ILE A 938 3.53 18.60 12.70
CA ILE A 938 4.71 17.72 12.84
C ILE A 938 5.68 17.96 11.68
N ASP A 939 5.13 18.13 10.48
CA ASP A 939 5.88 18.25 9.23
C ASP A 939 6.10 19.72 8.78
N GLY A 940 5.54 20.70 9.50
CA GLY A 940 5.66 22.13 9.16
C GLY A 940 4.64 22.59 8.10
N LYS A 941 3.44 22.02 8.12
CA LYS A 941 2.33 22.29 7.20
C LYS A 941 1.59 23.58 7.54
N LYS A 942 1.70 24.09 8.78
CA LYS A 942 1.22 25.43 9.14
C LYS A 942 2.35 26.44 8.91
N GLY A 943 2.02 27.54 8.25
CA GLY A 943 2.91 28.71 8.21
C GLY A 943 3.13 29.30 9.61
N PRO A 944 4.17 30.14 9.80
CA PRO A 944 4.50 30.73 11.10
C PRO A 944 3.40 31.68 11.57
N GLY A 945 2.45 31.16 12.37
CA GLY A 945 1.30 31.93 12.87
C GLY A 945 0.19 31.10 13.54
N ALA A 946 0.44 29.84 13.93
CA ALA A 946 -0.56 29.03 14.61
C ALA A 946 -0.82 29.53 16.04
N GLN A 947 -2.01 30.10 16.28
CA GLN A 947 -2.45 30.56 17.59
C GLN A 947 -2.68 29.40 18.58
N THR A 948 -2.60 29.71 19.87
CA THR A 948 -2.92 28.82 20.98
C THR A 948 -4.36 28.32 20.89
N LEU A 949 -4.59 27.03 21.14
CA LEU A 949 -5.91 26.40 21.07
C LEU A 949 -6.82 26.87 22.22
N GLU A 950 -8.09 27.14 21.90
CA GLU A 950 -9.16 27.08 22.90
C GLU A 950 -9.34 25.64 23.39
N LYS A 951 -9.71 25.45 24.67
CA LYS A 951 -10.04 24.13 25.20
C LYS A 951 -11.32 23.62 24.56
N PHE A 952 -11.29 22.38 24.07
CA PHE A 952 -12.49 21.68 23.63
C PHE A 952 -13.36 21.31 24.83
N ASP A 953 -14.46 22.06 25.00
CA ASP A 953 -15.62 21.63 25.78
C ASP A 953 -16.44 20.63 24.94
N PRO A 954 -16.69 19.39 25.40
CA PRO A 954 -17.51 18.43 24.66
C PRO A 954 -19.00 18.81 24.59
N GLY A 955 -19.47 19.70 25.47
CA GLY A 955 -20.88 19.99 25.71
C GLY A 955 -21.62 18.84 26.42
N PRO A 956 -22.89 19.06 26.84
CA PRO A 956 -23.70 18.00 27.43
C PRO A 956 -23.94 16.84 26.45
N ILE A 957 -23.78 15.62 26.93
CA ILE A 957 -24.23 14.40 26.23
C ILE A 957 -25.55 13.99 26.87
N ASP A 958 -26.67 14.25 26.20
CA ASP A 958 -28.00 13.90 26.70
C ASP A 958 -28.12 12.39 26.96
N GLY A 959 -28.41 12.03 28.21
CA GLY A 959 -28.85 10.69 28.60
C GLY A 959 -27.81 9.75 29.22
N ILE A 960 -26.54 10.15 29.39
CA ILE A 960 -25.54 9.36 30.14
C ILE A 960 -24.71 10.28 31.04
N ASP A 961 -24.95 10.23 32.35
CA ASP A 961 -23.94 10.64 33.34
C ASP A 961 -22.98 9.47 33.61
N LEU A 962 -21.71 9.77 33.86
CA LEU A 962 -20.64 8.80 34.04
C LEU A 962 -20.10 8.74 35.49
N SER A 963 -20.66 9.52 36.43
CA SER A 963 -20.35 9.38 37.87
C SER A 963 -21.01 8.19 38.55
N ASP A 964 -22.12 7.68 38.00
CA ASP A 964 -23.12 6.91 38.77
C ASP A 964 -23.07 5.38 38.56
N LEU A 965 -21.92 4.83 38.15
CA LEU A 965 -21.74 3.37 37.98
C LEU A 965 -21.22 2.69 39.26
N PRO A 966 -21.96 1.73 39.85
CA PRO A 966 -21.53 1.02 41.06
C PRO A 966 -20.46 -0.06 40.78
N PRO A 967 -19.60 -0.39 41.75
CA PRO A 967 -18.59 -1.45 41.63
C PRO A 967 -19.21 -2.86 41.60
N ILE A 968 -18.55 -3.79 40.91
CA ILE A 968 -19.03 -5.16 40.70
C ILE A 968 -18.50 -6.09 41.82
N PRO A 969 -19.36 -6.87 42.52
CA PRO A 969 -18.92 -7.79 43.58
C PRO A 969 -18.22 -9.08 43.09
N THR A 970 -17.50 -9.73 44.00
CA THR A 970 -16.76 -10.99 43.82
C THR A 970 -17.45 -12.16 44.53
N ASP A 971 -17.75 -13.28 43.82
CA ASP A 971 -17.69 -14.68 44.33
C ASP A 971 -18.29 -15.73 43.35
N LEU A 972 -18.21 -17.04 43.72
CA LEU A 972 -18.83 -18.26 43.14
C LEU A 972 -17.96 -19.06 42.10
N PRO A 973 -18.23 -20.36 41.82
CA PRO A 973 -17.66 -21.51 42.58
C PRO A 973 -16.96 -22.62 41.70
N PRO A 974 -16.37 -23.70 42.29
CA PRO A 974 -15.40 -24.58 41.59
C PRO A 974 -15.84 -26.04 41.25
N LEU A 975 -14.89 -26.82 40.65
CA LEU A 975 -14.83 -28.30 40.41
C LEU A 975 -15.53 -28.86 39.14
N PRO A 976 -15.22 -30.10 38.63
CA PRO A 976 -14.19 -31.11 39.00
C PRO A 976 -13.30 -31.66 37.82
N ASP A 977 -12.48 -32.70 38.09
CA ASP A 977 -11.38 -33.25 37.26
C ASP A 977 -11.64 -34.50 36.36
N GLY A 978 -10.65 -34.82 35.50
CA GLY A 978 -10.33 -36.19 34.98
C GLY A 978 -10.62 -36.46 33.48
N ALA A 979 -10.05 -37.46 32.80
CA ALA A 979 -8.83 -38.29 32.98
C ALA A 979 -8.52 -39.06 31.66
N ALA A 980 -7.30 -39.60 31.45
CA ALA A 980 -6.91 -40.40 30.26
C ALA A 980 -6.63 -41.89 30.60
N PRO A 981 -6.53 -42.82 29.62
CA PRO A 981 -5.17 -43.26 29.15
C PRO A 981 -5.07 -43.80 27.68
N MET A 982 -3.88 -44.34 27.34
CA MET A 982 -3.43 -44.98 26.06
C MET A 982 -3.48 -46.55 26.16
N PRO A 983 -2.76 -47.44 25.40
CA PRO A 983 -1.86 -47.36 24.19
C PRO A 983 -2.21 -48.46 23.13
N ALA A 984 -1.39 -49.15 22.28
CA ALA A 984 0.04 -49.20 21.88
C ALA A 984 0.24 -49.96 20.51
N ALA A 985 1.37 -49.72 19.80
CA ALA A 985 2.16 -50.67 18.94
C ALA A 985 1.51 -51.34 17.68
N LYS A 986 2.22 -51.79 16.61
CA LYS A 986 3.66 -51.73 16.17
C LYS A 986 3.75 -51.88 14.61
N ALA A 987 4.92 -51.61 14.01
CA ALA A 987 5.24 -51.70 12.55
C ALA A 987 6.25 -52.88 12.27
N PRO A 988 6.97 -53.06 11.11
CA PRO A 988 7.23 -52.27 9.87
C PRO A 988 6.68 -53.02 8.60
N PRO A 989 7.16 -52.92 7.31
CA PRO A 989 8.23 -52.13 6.65
C PRO A 989 7.80 -51.41 5.32
N ALA A 990 8.65 -51.42 4.28
CA ALA A 990 8.62 -50.61 3.03
C ALA A 990 9.54 -51.28 1.94
N PRO A 991 9.95 -50.66 0.79
CA PRO A 991 9.57 -49.36 0.17
C PRO A 991 9.34 -49.36 -1.37
N SER A 992 8.87 -48.23 -1.93
CA SER A 992 9.45 -47.62 -3.16
C SER A 992 9.05 -46.14 -3.34
N ASP A 993 9.85 -45.45 -4.16
CA ASP A 993 9.59 -44.21 -4.94
C ASP A 993 9.30 -42.87 -4.23
N LEU A 994 10.13 -41.88 -4.60
CA LEU A 994 10.03 -40.48 -4.17
C LEU A 994 8.78 -39.80 -4.74
N LYS A 995 8.07 -39.06 -3.88
CA LYS A 995 6.88 -38.27 -4.19
C LYS A 995 6.97 -36.91 -3.49
N PRO A 996 6.25 -35.88 -3.99
CA PRO A 996 6.53 -34.49 -3.67
C PRO A 996 6.43 -34.13 -2.19
N ASP A 997 7.08 -33.01 -1.90
CA ASP A 997 7.42 -32.47 -0.59
C ASP A 997 6.33 -32.64 0.48
N ARG A 998 6.73 -33.17 1.65
CA ARG A 998 5.80 -33.51 2.72
C ARG A 998 5.54 -32.30 3.59
N GLY A 999 4.26 -31.99 3.82
CA GLY A 999 3.85 -30.99 4.80
C GLY A 999 4.19 -31.42 6.23
N ASP A 1000 5.43 -31.15 6.63
CA ASP A 1000 5.87 -31.13 8.03
C ASP A 1000 5.60 -29.75 8.66
N PRO A 1001 5.37 -29.70 9.98
CA PRO A 1001 5.10 -28.44 10.69
C PRO A 1001 6.38 -27.60 10.78
N LEU A 1002 6.55 -26.70 9.82
CA LEU A 1002 7.57 -25.65 9.82
C LEU A 1002 7.62 -24.91 11.17
N PRO A 1003 8.78 -24.36 11.58
CA PRO A 1003 8.84 -23.46 12.72
C PRO A 1003 7.79 -22.34 12.59
N PRO A 1004 7.16 -21.92 13.72
CA PRO A 1004 5.99 -21.05 13.69
C PRO A 1004 6.28 -19.71 13.01
N LEU A 1005 5.26 -19.13 12.37
CA LEU A 1005 5.35 -17.80 11.74
C LEU A 1005 6.09 -16.81 12.65
N PRO A 1006 7.08 -16.06 12.12
CA PRO A 1006 7.87 -15.15 12.93
C PRO A 1006 6.98 -14.15 13.70
N GLU A 1007 7.47 -13.73 14.86
CA GLU A 1007 6.98 -12.54 15.57
C GLU A 1007 6.88 -11.40 14.56
N ARG A 1008 5.65 -10.85 14.33
CA ARG A 1008 5.24 -10.06 13.15
C ARG A 1008 6.40 -9.29 12.50
N SER A 1009 7.16 -9.95 11.60
CA SER A 1009 8.21 -9.25 10.86
C SER A 1009 7.52 -8.56 9.70
N LEU A 1010 7.15 -7.28 9.90
CA LEU A 1010 6.57 -6.44 8.87
C LEU A 1010 7.53 -6.48 7.66
N GLY A 1011 6.99 -6.82 6.49
CA GLY A 1011 7.82 -7.19 5.35
C GLY A 1011 8.65 -6.03 4.85
N LEU A 1012 9.99 -6.13 4.94
CA LEU A 1012 10.92 -5.21 4.27
C LEU A 1012 11.05 -5.49 2.76
N ASP A 1013 10.39 -6.55 2.30
CA ASP A 1013 10.02 -6.78 0.90
C ASP A 1013 8.71 -6.01 0.60
N LEU A 1014 8.82 -4.68 0.52
CA LEU A 1014 7.76 -3.81 0.02
C LEU A 1014 7.77 -3.74 -1.52
#